data_AF-A0A9R1CRK0-F1
#
_entry.id   AF-A0A9R1CRK0-F1
#
_cell.length_a   1.000
_cell.length_b   1.000
_cell.length_c   1.000
_cell.angle_alpha   90.00
_cell.angle_beta   90.00
_cell.angle_gamma   90.00
#
_symmetry.space_group_name_H-M   'P 1'
#
loop_
_entity.id
_entity.type
_entity.pdbx_description
1 polymer ?
#
loop_
_entity_poly.entity_id
_entity_poly.type
_entity_poly.pdbx_seq_one_letter_code
_entity_poly.pdbx_strand_id
1 'polypeptide(L)'
;MTSFQSQLGEGGGEAIAEELAESQRSISIAEFFEKNKQMLGFDSDAKALVTAVKEAVDNALDATEEAGILPDVYIEIEEVGGYYRLVVEDNGPGITKEQVPKVFGKLLYGSRFHTRAQTRGQQGIGISAAVLYSQLTSGKPAKITSKTENGDGARYFELTIDTDTNEPEIDVESETTWERPHGTRIEMEMEGNMRARKQLHNYVQYTAVVNPHARIEFEEPDASFKFERATDELPPETEEIRPHPHGVELGTLLKMLEATDSYSLSGFLQGEFTRVGAKTADSVLDNFRDRHFGREVAWRPPRTHADGDVESAVADAVANKSAAATAAFAERLADDVGDRDRIANAELAGLVDDLADEIEAEFDETFGSTVRGNAVEAAWSTVVMDRSADSYELVDRATTSRKDDAAIEGLAGRLADKFDGQDDQRNRLTRERLREFVDRSADATEEFDDATFGETARGNVTEAVWERSVTVPDDPPNVRDVAADRDTAAQLLEAMRETDILAPPTDCLAPISEELVLAGLKKEYDADFYTSVTRDASVHGGDPFVVEVGIAYGGEIESDGGVEVLRFANRVPLVYQRGACATVDVLKNVNWRNYGLDQPGGSGMPNGPAVLMVHIASTSVPFTSESKDAVANIPEIEDELRLALQEAGRELNSHLKKQRSLQKRKRKQNVIADILPEMAEKLSEVTGRESLDIEDSLARIMNNVLIERTVEGSSVRLSVHNYGGTNVAPEITEIVTDDPGDPDGATVVEMDGEWFMKWSPTVGSGETATLEYETGDDVAFDVSVEGIEGEKLTINA
;
A
#
# COMPACT_ATOMS: atom_id res chain seq x y z
N MET A 1 -30.57 -1.26 -41.97
CA MET A 1 -31.49 -0.10 -42.10
C MET A 1 -32.62 -0.47 -43.05
N THR A 2 -33.77 -0.83 -42.52
CA THR A 2 -35.03 -1.01 -43.25
C THR A 2 -36.08 -0.13 -42.62
N SER A 3 -36.83 0.53 -43.49
CA SER A 3 -37.73 1.65 -43.25
C SER A 3 -38.95 1.31 -42.39
N PHE A 4 -39.16 2.08 -41.32
CA PHE A 4 -40.48 2.37 -40.78
C PHE A 4 -40.56 3.85 -40.42
N GLN A 5 -40.67 4.70 -41.45
CA GLN A 5 -41.24 6.03 -41.30
C GLN A 5 -42.60 6.00 -41.99
N SER A 6 -43.67 5.81 -41.21
CA SER A 6 -45.01 6.14 -41.68
C SER A 6 -45.91 6.57 -40.53
N GLN A 7 -46.41 7.79 -40.66
CA GLN A 7 -47.58 8.39 -40.00
C GLN A 7 -47.38 9.00 -38.61
N LEU A 8 -46.85 10.23 -38.58
CA LEU A 8 -47.02 11.16 -37.47
C LEU A 8 -48.31 11.97 -37.68
N GLY A 9 -49.37 11.56 -37.00
CA GLY A 9 -50.50 12.44 -36.67
C GLY A 9 -50.18 13.23 -35.40
N GLU A 10 -50.60 14.50 -35.34
CA GLU A 10 -50.43 15.38 -34.19
C GLU A 10 -51.07 14.75 -32.93
N GLY A 11 -50.22 14.32 -31.99
CA GLY A 11 -50.57 13.53 -30.79
C GLY A 11 -49.48 12.55 -30.32
N GLY A 12 -48.37 12.40 -31.05
CA GLY A 12 -47.40 11.30 -30.89
C GLY A 12 -46.33 11.38 -29.79
N GLY A 13 -46.39 12.30 -28.83
CA GLY A 13 -45.37 12.37 -27.76
C GLY A 13 -45.41 11.17 -26.81
N GLU A 14 -46.61 10.76 -26.39
CA GLU A 14 -46.85 9.57 -25.56
C GLU A 14 -46.61 8.28 -26.35
N ALA A 15 -47.08 8.20 -27.60
CA ALA A 15 -46.92 7.01 -28.44
C ALA A 15 -45.44 6.69 -28.77
N ILE A 16 -44.59 7.71 -28.97
CA ILE A 16 -43.16 7.51 -29.20
C ILE A 16 -42.47 7.07 -27.91
N ALA A 17 -42.87 7.58 -26.74
CA ALA A 17 -42.32 7.15 -25.46
C ALA A 17 -42.71 5.70 -25.13
N GLU A 18 -43.95 5.30 -25.41
CA GLU A 18 -44.43 3.92 -25.27
C GLU A 18 -43.76 2.98 -26.28
N GLU A 19 -43.59 3.38 -27.54
CA GLU A 19 -42.88 2.60 -28.58
C GLU A 19 -41.39 2.45 -28.25
N LEU A 20 -40.74 3.51 -27.73
CA LEU A 20 -39.38 3.45 -27.23
C LEU A 20 -39.28 2.56 -25.98
N ALA A 21 -40.25 2.60 -25.08
CA ALA A 21 -40.29 1.74 -23.89
C ALA A 21 -40.50 0.26 -24.25
N GLU A 22 -41.37 -0.05 -25.21
CA GLU A 22 -41.54 -1.42 -25.75
C GLU A 22 -40.28 -1.94 -26.46
N SER A 23 -39.45 -1.03 -26.99
CA SER A 23 -38.16 -1.38 -27.60
C SER A 23 -37.05 -1.65 -26.57
N GLN A 24 -37.23 -1.25 -25.31
CA GLN A 24 -36.27 -1.55 -24.24
C GLN A 24 -36.43 -3.00 -23.78
N ARG A 25 -35.37 -3.80 -23.96
CA ARG A 25 -35.29 -5.18 -23.48
C ARG A 25 -34.12 -5.32 -22.53
N SER A 26 -34.29 -6.14 -21.50
CA SER A 26 -33.18 -6.61 -20.68
C SER A 26 -32.21 -7.40 -21.56
N ILE A 27 -30.92 -7.10 -21.43
CA ILE A 27 -29.86 -7.79 -22.17
C ILE A 27 -29.61 -9.13 -21.46
N SER A 28 -29.59 -10.24 -22.20
CA SER A 28 -29.23 -11.53 -21.62
C SER A 28 -27.74 -11.57 -21.29
N ILE A 29 -27.32 -12.50 -20.44
CA ILE A 29 -25.92 -12.59 -20.05
C ILE A 29 -25.04 -13.02 -21.21
N ALA A 30 -25.52 -13.91 -22.09
CA ALA A 30 -24.78 -14.20 -23.32
C ALA A 30 -24.61 -12.96 -24.19
N GLU A 31 -25.65 -12.14 -24.36
CA GLU A 31 -25.53 -10.90 -25.13
C GLU A 31 -24.57 -9.90 -24.47
N PHE A 32 -24.58 -9.81 -23.13
CA PHE A 32 -23.60 -9.02 -22.38
C PHE A 32 -22.19 -9.56 -22.58
N PHE A 33 -21.99 -10.87 -22.46
CA PHE A 33 -20.70 -11.53 -22.60
C PHE A 33 -20.16 -11.39 -24.04
N GLU A 34 -20.98 -11.63 -25.06
CA GLU A 34 -20.58 -11.51 -26.46
C GLU A 34 -20.20 -10.07 -26.84
N LYS A 35 -20.93 -9.07 -26.34
CA LYS A 35 -20.62 -7.67 -26.58
C LYS A 35 -19.42 -7.17 -25.77
N ASN A 36 -19.11 -7.80 -24.64
CA ASN A 36 -18.07 -7.37 -23.70
C ASN A 36 -16.95 -8.41 -23.47
N LYS A 37 -16.72 -9.35 -24.39
CA LYS A 37 -15.65 -10.37 -24.29
C LYS A 37 -14.30 -9.78 -23.91
N GLN A 38 -14.02 -8.57 -24.40
CA GLN A 38 -12.78 -7.86 -24.14
C GLN A 38 -12.61 -7.43 -22.68
N MET A 39 -13.69 -7.05 -21.99
CA MET A 39 -13.62 -6.66 -20.57
C MET A 39 -13.25 -7.86 -19.69
N LEU A 40 -13.75 -9.04 -20.03
CA LEU A 40 -13.51 -10.28 -19.27
C LEU A 40 -12.23 -11.02 -19.67
N GLY A 41 -11.41 -10.47 -20.57
CA GLY A 41 -10.14 -11.07 -20.97
C GLY A 41 -10.23 -12.17 -22.03
N PHE A 42 -11.36 -12.29 -22.73
CA PHE A 42 -11.61 -13.26 -23.81
C PHE A 42 -11.65 -12.58 -25.20
N ASP A 43 -10.79 -11.57 -25.41
CA ASP A 43 -10.74 -10.74 -26.63
C ASP A 43 -10.19 -11.47 -27.87
N SER A 44 -9.40 -12.51 -27.66
CA SER A 44 -8.76 -13.31 -28.71
C SER A 44 -8.56 -14.74 -28.23
N ASP A 45 -8.58 -15.71 -29.15
CA ASP A 45 -8.45 -17.14 -28.80
C ASP A 45 -7.09 -17.46 -28.15
N ALA A 46 -6.07 -16.63 -28.41
CA ALA A 46 -4.76 -16.77 -27.77
C ALA A 46 -4.81 -16.33 -26.29
N LYS A 47 -5.51 -15.23 -25.98
CA LYS A 47 -5.66 -14.72 -24.61
C LYS A 47 -6.66 -15.55 -23.82
N ALA A 48 -7.74 -16.01 -24.46
CA ALA A 48 -8.80 -16.81 -23.84
C ALA A 48 -8.26 -18.02 -23.08
N LEU A 49 -7.32 -18.77 -23.67
CA LEU A 49 -6.70 -19.93 -23.04
C LEU A 49 -5.88 -19.53 -21.79
N VAL A 50 -5.11 -18.45 -21.86
CA VAL A 50 -4.33 -17.93 -20.72
C VAL A 50 -5.25 -17.46 -19.60
N THR A 51 -6.33 -16.75 -19.94
CA THR A 51 -7.36 -16.30 -18.98
C THR A 51 -8.03 -17.50 -18.31
N ALA A 52 -8.43 -18.53 -19.06
CA ALA A 52 -9.05 -19.72 -18.48
C ALA A 52 -8.12 -20.48 -17.53
N VAL A 53 -6.83 -20.62 -17.88
CA VAL A 53 -5.81 -21.20 -16.98
C VAL A 53 -5.65 -20.34 -15.74
N LYS A 54 -5.56 -19.01 -15.90
CA LYS A 54 -5.42 -18.07 -14.79
C LYS A 54 -6.55 -18.21 -13.77
N GLU A 55 -7.80 -18.14 -14.24
CA GLU A 55 -8.96 -18.23 -13.35
C GLU A 55 -9.10 -19.61 -12.67
N ALA A 56 -8.71 -20.69 -13.35
CA ALA A 56 -8.77 -22.03 -12.77
C ALA A 56 -7.67 -22.26 -11.72
N VAL A 57 -6.43 -21.83 -12.00
CA VAL A 57 -5.28 -21.99 -11.10
C VAL A 57 -5.43 -21.09 -9.87
N ASP A 58 -5.85 -19.83 -10.03
CA ASP A 58 -6.04 -18.91 -8.91
C ASP A 58 -7.08 -19.46 -7.93
N ASN A 59 -8.19 -20.03 -8.43
CA ASN A 59 -9.21 -20.69 -7.59
C ASN A 59 -8.70 -21.96 -6.89
N ALA A 60 -7.85 -22.75 -7.56
CA ALA A 60 -7.24 -23.94 -6.96
C ALA A 60 -6.29 -23.58 -5.81
N LEU A 61 -5.45 -22.56 -5.98
CA LEU A 61 -4.55 -22.05 -4.94
C LEU A 61 -5.34 -21.48 -3.76
N ASP A 62 -6.38 -20.73 -4.05
CA ASP A 62 -7.26 -20.15 -3.04
C ASP A 62 -7.96 -21.22 -2.20
N ALA A 63 -8.52 -22.26 -2.83
CA ALA A 63 -9.23 -23.33 -2.13
C ALA A 63 -8.30 -24.20 -1.27
N THR A 64 -7.05 -24.39 -1.69
CA THR A 64 -6.04 -25.16 -0.94
C THR A 64 -5.53 -24.37 0.27
N GLU A 65 -5.19 -23.10 0.07
CA GLU A 65 -4.71 -22.22 1.15
C GLU A 65 -5.78 -22.00 2.24
N GLU A 66 -7.04 -21.76 1.88
CA GLU A 66 -8.15 -21.62 2.84
C GLU A 66 -8.38 -22.89 3.67
N ALA A 67 -8.05 -24.06 3.12
CA ALA A 67 -8.19 -25.34 3.81
C ALA A 67 -6.95 -25.71 4.65
N GLY A 68 -5.92 -24.87 4.68
CA GLY A 68 -4.65 -25.20 5.33
C GLY A 68 -3.89 -26.33 4.62
N ILE A 69 -4.14 -26.54 3.32
CA ILE A 69 -3.54 -27.61 2.52
C ILE A 69 -2.46 -26.99 1.62
N LEU A 70 -1.26 -27.54 1.64
CA LEU A 70 -0.22 -27.13 0.71
C LEU A 70 -0.64 -27.45 -0.74
N PRO A 71 -0.64 -26.47 -1.67
CA PRO A 71 -1.18 -26.67 -3.01
C PRO A 71 -0.36 -27.64 -3.86
N ASP A 72 -1.05 -28.53 -4.57
CA ASP A 72 -0.55 -29.42 -5.61
C ASP A 72 -1.52 -29.32 -6.80
N VAL A 73 -1.11 -28.56 -7.82
CA VAL A 73 -1.94 -28.20 -8.97
C VAL A 73 -1.37 -28.82 -10.24
N TYR A 74 -2.20 -29.55 -10.96
CA TYR A 74 -1.90 -30.12 -12.27
C TYR A 74 -2.70 -29.39 -13.34
N ILE A 75 -2.02 -28.96 -14.40
CA ILE A 75 -2.58 -28.21 -15.52
C ILE A 75 -2.20 -28.98 -16.79
N GLU A 76 -3.19 -29.36 -17.59
CA GLU A 76 -2.98 -30.06 -18.85
C GLU A 76 -3.75 -29.37 -19.97
N ILE A 77 -3.07 -29.17 -21.10
CA ILE A 77 -3.67 -28.63 -22.33
C ILE A 77 -3.40 -29.56 -23.49
N GLU A 78 -4.46 -29.99 -24.16
CA GLU A 78 -4.39 -30.88 -25.32
C GLU A 78 -5.19 -30.34 -26.51
N GLU A 79 -4.70 -30.59 -27.72
CA GLU A 79 -5.44 -30.27 -28.94
C GLU A 79 -6.43 -31.40 -29.29
N VAL A 80 -7.72 -31.08 -29.33
CA VAL A 80 -8.80 -32.05 -29.57
C VAL A 80 -9.70 -31.53 -30.70
N GLY A 81 -9.53 -32.07 -31.91
CA GLY A 81 -10.48 -31.86 -33.01
C GLY A 81 -10.66 -30.40 -33.44
N GLY A 82 -9.61 -29.58 -33.32
CA GLY A 82 -9.64 -28.14 -33.62
C GLY A 82 -9.98 -27.24 -32.44
N TYR A 83 -10.28 -27.83 -31.28
CA TYR A 83 -10.42 -27.15 -30.00
C TYR A 83 -9.22 -27.45 -29.10
N TYR A 84 -9.09 -26.71 -28.00
CA TYR A 84 -8.19 -27.05 -26.91
C TYR A 84 -8.99 -27.52 -25.71
N ARG A 85 -8.58 -28.67 -25.17
CA ARG A 85 -9.07 -29.19 -23.90
C ARG A 85 -8.12 -28.71 -22.81
N LEU A 86 -8.64 -27.92 -21.88
CA LEU A 86 -7.96 -27.49 -20.66
C LEU A 86 -8.46 -28.33 -19.49
N VAL A 87 -7.53 -28.94 -18.76
CA VAL A 87 -7.78 -29.65 -17.51
C VAL A 87 -6.99 -28.95 -16.40
N VAL A 88 -7.66 -28.64 -15.30
CA VAL A 88 -7.01 -28.18 -14.07
C VAL A 88 -7.48 -29.05 -12.92
N GLU A 89 -6.54 -29.59 -12.18
CA GLU A 89 -6.75 -30.51 -11.06
C GLU A 89 -6.00 -30.02 -9.82
N ASP A 90 -6.69 -29.99 -8.68
CA ASP A 90 -6.15 -29.56 -7.39
C ASP A 90 -6.29 -30.65 -6.30
N ASN A 91 -5.55 -30.47 -5.21
CA ASN A 91 -5.68 -31.24 -3.96
C ASN A 91 -6.43 -30.48 -2.86
N GLY A 92 -7.31 -29.54 -3.20
CA GLY A 92 -8.09 -28.77 -2.24
C GLY A 92 -9.12 -29.61 -1.47
N PRO A 93 -9.98 -28.98 -0.66
CA PRO A 93 -10.97 -29.68 0.16
C PRO A 93 -12.08 -30.36 -0.64
N GLY A 94 -12.17 -30.09 -1.96
CA GLY A 94 -13.31 -30.44 -2.79
C GLY A 94 -14.52 -29.53 -2.56
N ILE A 95 -15.52 -29.63 -3.43
CA ILE A 95 -16.73 -28.81 -3.42
C ILE A 95 -17.94 -29.72 -3.23
N THR A 96 -18.83 -29.35 -2.31
CA THR A 96 -20.08 -30.09 -2.07
C THR A 96 -20.99 -30.05 -3.29
N LYS A 97 -21.74 -31.13 -3.52
CA LYS A 97 -22.70 -31.26 -4.64
C LYS A 97 -23.60 -30.02 -4.81
N GLU A 98 -24.10 -29.45 -3.72
CA GLU A 98 -25.04 -28.33 -3.73
C GLU A 98 -24.39 -27.00 -4.17
N GLN A 99 -23.06 -26.91 -4.07
CA GLN A 99 -22.28 -25.71 -4.37
C GLN A 99 -21.61 -25.77 -5.74
N VAL A 100 -21.28 -26.96 -6.26
CA VAL A 100 -20.64 -27.13 -7.59
C VAL A 100 -21.34 -26.31 -8.69
N PRO A 101 -22.68 -26.39 -8.88
CA PRO A 101 -23.34 -25.64 -9.94
C PRO A 101 -23.26 -24.12 -9.74
N LYS A 102 -23.29 -23.65 -8.49
CA LYS A 102 -23.27 -22.22 -8.18
C LYS A 102 -21.87 -21.63 -8.37
N VAL A 103 -20.83 -22.36 -8.00
CA VAL A 103 -19.43 -21.92 -8.15
C VAL A 103 -19.03 -21.80 -9.62
N PHE A 104 -19.41 -22.77 -10.45
CA PHE A 104 -18.95 -22.84 -11.85
C PHE A 104 -19.96 -22.29 -12.87
N GLY A 105 -21.23 -22.16 -12.52
CA GLY A 105 -22.30 -21.83 -13.47
C GLY A 105 -23.16 -20.64 -13.10
N LYS A 106 -22.86 -19.93 -12.01
CA LYS A 106 -23.51 -18.67 -11.64
C LYS A 106 -22.49 -17.53 -11.68
N LEU A 107 -22.75 -16.50 -12.48
CA LEU A 107 -21.93 -15.29 -12.49
C LEU A 107 -22.27 -14.41 -11.28
N LEU A 108 -21.27 -13.69 -10.77
CA LEU A 108 -21.38 -12.85 -9.55
C LEU A 108 -21.73 -13.67 -8.30
N TYR A 109 -21.30 -14.92 -8.26
CA TYR A 109 -21.45 -15.80 -7.10
C TYR A 109 -20.08 -16.12 -6.51
N GLY A 110 -19.91 -15.85 -5.22
CA GLY A 110 -18.68 -16.15 -4.51
C GLY A 110 -18.78 -15.76 -3.04
N SER A 111 -18.11 -16.52 -2.17
CA SER A 111 -18.02 -16.24 -0.74
C SER A 111 -17.30 -14.93 -0.42
N ARG A 112 -16.46 -14.44 -1.35
CA ARG A 112 -15.51 -13.35 -1.14
C ARG A 112 -15.97 -11.98 -1.65
N PHE A 113 -17.21 -11.86 -2.10
CA PHE A 113 -17.74 -10.60 -2.66
C PHE A 113 -18.03 -9.53 -1.60
N HIS A 114 -18.24 -9.95 -0.34
CA HIS A 114 -18.61 -9.06 0.77
C HIS A 114 -17.46 -8.80 1.75
N THR A 115 -16.41 -9.62 1.69
CA THR A 115 -15.28 -9.59 2.62
C THR A 115 -14.20 -8.63 2.13
N ARG A 116 -13.86 -7.62 2.93
CA ARG A 116 -12.69 -6.75 2.69
C ARG A 116 -11.43 -7.38 3.30
N ALA A 117 -10.89 -8.36 2.61
CA ALA A 117 -9.59 -8.98 2.89
C ALA A 117 -8.84 -9.20 1.58
N GLN A 118 -7.51 -9.35 1.63
CA GLN A 118 -6.73 -9.64 0.43
C GLN A 118 -7.12 -11.00 -0.17
N THR A 119 -7.47 -11.02 -1.45
CA THR A 119 -7.80 -12.22 -2.23
C THR A 119 -7.25 -12.13 -3.66
N ARG A 120 -7.04 -13.28 -4.32
CA ARG A 120 -6.68 -13.35 -5.76
C ARG A 120 -7.90 -12.97 -6.63
N GLY A 121 -9.04 -13.60 -6.36
CA GLY A 121 -10.34 -13.30 -6.99
C GLY A 121 -11.18 -12.26 -6.22
N GLN A 122 -11.73 -11.24 -6.91
CA GLN A 122 -12.48 -10.13 -6.28
C GLN A 122 -14.00 -10.14 -6.58
N GLN A 123 -14.44 -10.64 -7.74
CA GLN A 123 -15.79 -10.34 -8.26
C GLN A 123 -16.71 -11.55 -8.44
N GLY A 124 -16.22 -12.78 -8.25
CA GLY A 124 -17.03 -14.00 -8.44
C GLY A 124 -17.48 -14.25 -9.89
N ILE A 125 -16.69 -13.79 -10.87
CA ILE A 125 -16.97 -13.91 -12.32
C ILE A 125 -16.01 -14.90 -13.00
N GLY A 126 -14.80 -15.05 -12.47
CA GLY A 126 -13.64 -15.67 -13.12
C GLY A 126 -13.89 -17.00 -13.81
N ILE A 127 -14.07 -18.07 -13.02
CA ILE A 127 -14.21 -19.41 -13.57
C ILE A 127 -15.52 -19.61 -14.34
N SER A 128 -16.61 -18.99 -13.88
CA SER A 128 -17.91 -19.01 -14.58
C SER A 128 -17.82 -18.38 -15.97
N ALA A 129 -16.99 -17.34 -16.15
CA ALA A 129 -16.71 -16.75 -17.46
C ALA A 129 -15.93 -17.70 -18.38
N ALA A 130 -14.97 -18.47 -17.84
CA ALA A 130 -14.27 -19.50 -18.60
C ALA A 130 -15.20 -20.65 -19.03
N VAL A 131 -16.09 -21.09 -18.13
CA VAL A 131 -17.15 -22.08 -18.44
C VAL A 131 -18.07 -21.55 -19.53
N LEU A 132 -18.56 -20.32 -19.40
CA LEU A 132 -19.42 -19.68 -20.40
C LEU A 132 -18.72 -19.55 -21.76
N TYR A 133 -17.45 -19.13 -21.78
CA TYR A 133 -16.67 -19.06 -23.02
C TYR A 133 -16.50 -20.44 -23.67
N SER A 134 -16.23 -21.47 -22.88
CA SER A 134 -16.10 -22.85 -23.37
C SER A 134 -17.41 -23.34 -24.00
N GLN A 135 -18.54 -23.11 -23.33
CA GLN A 135 -19.87 -23.48 -23.82
C GLN A 135 -20.24 -22.72 -25.10
N LEU A 136 -19.99 -21.41 -25.17
CA LEU A 136 -20.32 -20.60 -26.35
C LEU A 136 -19.46 -20.93 -27.58
N THR A 137 -18.24 -21.46 -27.38
CA THR A 137 -17.30 -21.73 -28.49
C THR A 137 -17.32 -23.20 -28.94
N SER A 138 -17.30 -24.15 -28.01
CA SER A 138 -17.31 -25.58 -28.35
C SER A 138 -18.71 -26.21 -28.33
N GLY A 139 -19.68 -25.58 -27.65
CA GLY A 139 -21.01 -26.15 -27.40
C GLY A 139 -21.03 -27.32 -26.41
N LYS A 140 -19.90 -27.62 -25.76
CA LYS A 140 -19.80 -28.75 -24.82
C LYS A 140 -19.95 -28.28 -23.36
N PRO A 141 -20.52 -29.12 -22.49
CA PRO A 141 -20.58 -28.85 -21.05
C PRO A 141 -19.18 -28.85 -20.43
N ALA A 142 -18.99 -28.07 -19.36
CA ALA A 142 -17.83 -28.20 -18.50
C ALA A 142 -17.95 -29.46 -17.65
N LYS A 143 -16.91 -30.28 -17.62
CA LYS A 143 -16.88 -31.53 -16.84
C LYS A 143 -16.17 -31.29 -15.53
N ILE A 144 -16.85 -31.52 -14.43
CA ILE A 144 -16.33 -31.25 -13.08
C ILE A 144 -16.34 -32.56 -12.30
N THR A 145 -15.19 -32.95 -11.77
CA THR A 145 -15.07 -34.04 -10.79
C THR A 145 -14.66 -33.43 -9.46
N SER A 146 -15.38 -33.74 -8.38
CA SER A 146 -15.01 -33.26 -7.06
C SER A 146 -15.19 -34.33 -6.00
N LYS A 147 -14.29 -34.33 -5.02
CA LYS A 147 -14.28 -35.28 -3.91
C LYS A 147 -13.92 -34.54 -2.63
N THR A 148 -14.83 -34.56 -1.67
CA THR A 148 -14.59 -33.98 -0.35
C THR A 148 -13.99 -35.03 0.58
N GLU A 149 -13.17 -34.58 1.56
CA GLU A 149 -12.46 -35.48 2.48
C GLU A 149 -13.42 -36.39 3.27
N ASN A 150 -14.58 -35.86 3.67
CA ASN A 150 -15.60 -36.56 4.45
C ASN A 150 -16.78 -37.09 3.61
N GLY A 151 -16.69 -37.04 2.27
CA GLY A 151 -17.78 -37.39 1.36
C GLY A 151 -17.82 -38.87 0.97
N ASP A 152 -18.99 -39.30 0.46
CA ASP A 152 -19.24 -40.67 -0.05
C ASP A 152 -18.60 -40.93 -1.44
N GLY A 153 -17.32 -40.57 -1.62
CA GLY A 153 -16.57 -40.76 -2.86
C GLY A 153 -16.63 -39.58 -3.84
N ALA A 154 -16.01 -39.75 -5.01
CA ALA A 154 -15.92 -38.70 -6.02
C ALA A 154 -17.22 -38.61 -6.84
N ARG A 155 -17.63 -37.38 -7.14
CA ARG A 155 -18.81 -37.08 -7.95
C ARG A 155 -18.39 -36.43 -9.26
N TYR A 156 -19.07 -36.79 -10.34
CA TYR A 156 -18.87 -36.25 -11.68
C TYR A 156 -20.11 -35.48 -12.12
N PHE A 157 -19.90 -34.29 -12.69
CA PHE A 157 -20.94 -33.38 -13.17
C PHE A 157 -20.61 -32.91 -14.59
N GLU A 158 -21.61 -32.85 -15.46
CA GLU A 158 -21.57 -32.07 -16.70
C GLU A 158 -22.46 -30.84 -16.51
N LEU A 159 -21.85 -29.66 -16.60
CA LEU A 159 -22.48 -28.38 -16.27
C LEU A 159 -22.57 -27.48 -17.50
N THR A 160 -23.74 -26.90 -17.71
CA THR A 160 -24.01 -25.80 -18.64
C THR A 160 -24.62 -24.62 -17.91
N ILE A 161 -24.58 -23.44 -18.53
CA ILE A 161 -25.14 -22.19 -18.03
C ILE A 161 -26.30 -21.80 -18.94
N ASP A 162 -27.48 -21.59 -18.37
CA ASP A 162 -28.57 -20.93 -19.08
C ASP A 162 -28.23 -19.45 -19.25
N THR A 163 -27.99 -19.06 -20.50
CA THR A 163 -27.55 -17.72 -20.88
C THR A 163 -28.62 -16.64 -20.75
N ASP A 164 -29.90 -17.03 -20.70
CA ASP A 164 -31.02 -16.12 -20.54
C ASP A 164 -31.30 -15.84 -19.05
N THR A 165 -31.16 -16.85 -18.19
CA THR A 165 -31.52 -16.76 -16.77
C THR A 165 -30.34 -16.61 -15.80
N ASN A 166 -29.09 -16.83 -16.24
CA ASN A 166 -27.90 -16.92 -15.37
C ASN A 166 -27.95 -18.08 -14.36
N GLU A 167 -28.71 -19.13 -14.65
CA GLU A 167 -28.81 -20.26 -13.74
C GLU A 167 -28.04 -21.47 -14.30
N PRO A 168 -27.34 -22.22 -13.44
CA PRO A 168 -26.64 -23.42 -13.85
C PRO A 168 -27.60 -24.58 -14.13
N GLU A 169 -27.31 -25.35 -15.18
CA GLU A 169 -28.00 -26.59 -15.54
C GLU A 169 -27.04 -27.78 -15.45
N ILE A 170 -27.45 -28.85 -14.76
CA ILE A 170 -26.68 -30.10 -14.67
C ILE A 170 -27.23 -31.09 -15.70
N ASP A 171 -26.44 -31.39 -16.73
CA ASP A 171 -26.79 -32.34 -17.78
C ASP A 171 -26.61 -33.79 -17.32
N VAL A 172 -25.53 -34.05 -16.60
CA VAL A 172 -25.15 -35.38 -16.09
C VAL A 172 -24.66 -35.25 -14.65
N GLU A 173 -25.14 -36.15 -13.79
CA GLU A 173 -24.61 -36.36 -12.45
C GLU A 173 -24.37 -37.85 -12.20
N SER A 174 -23.16 -38.23 -11.79
CA SER A 174 -22.84 -39.63 -11.47
C SER A 174 -21.74 -39.76 -10.40
N GLU A 175 -21.62 -40.97 -9.84
CA GLU A 175 -20.48 -41.35 -9.00
C GLU A 175 -19.33 -41.80 -9.87
N THR A 176 -18.11 -41.42 -9.51
CA THR A 176 -16.88 -41.82 -10.21
C THR A 176 -15.80 -42.24 -9.22
N THR A 177 -14.77 -42.92 -9.72
CA THR A 177 -13.58 -43.27 -8.94
C THR A 177 -12.48 -42.25 -9.23
N TRP A 178 -11.83 -41.77 -8.17
CA TRP A 178 -10.70 -40.86 -8.28
C TRP A 178 -9.66 -41.19 -7.22
N GLU A 179 -8.39 -41.26 -7.67
CA GLU A 179 -7.23 -41.70 -6.88
C GLU A 179 -6.88 -40.70 -5.76
N ARG A 180 -7.04 -39.39 -6.00
CA ARG A 180 -6.77 -38.37 -4.98
C ARG A 180 -7.72 -38.52 -3.79
N PRO A 181 -7.26 -38.25 -2.55
CA PRO A 181 -8.12 -38.35 -1.35
C PRO A 181 -9.24 -37.29 -1.36
N HIS A 182 -8.93 -36.07 -1.78
CA HIS A 182 -9.83 -34.93 -1.93
C HIS A 182 -9.33 -34.00 -3.03
N GLY A 183 -10.19 -33.12 -3.54
CA GLY A 183 -9.84 -32.09 -4.51
C GLY A 183 -10.96 -31.77 -5.50
N THR A 184 -10.63 -30.96 -6.49
CA THR A 184 -11.50 -30.70 -7.65
C THR A 184 -10.71 -30.82 -8.95
N ARG A 185 -11.36 -31.34 -10.00
CA ARG A 185 -10.86 -31.39 -11.38
C ARG A 185 -11.90 -30.76 -12.29
N ILE A 186 -11.51 -29.74 -13.04
CA ILE A 186 -12.34 -29.11 -14.07
C ILE A 186 -11.72 -29.36 -15.44
N GLU A 187 -12.57 -29.78 -16.39
CA GLU A 187 -12.22 -29.97 -17.79
C GLU A 187 -13.15 -29.14 -18.67
N MET A 188 -12.56 -28.28 -19.50
CA MET A 188 -13.26 -27.38 -20.42
C MET A 188 -12.69 -27.54 -21.83
N GLU A 189 -13.58 -27.67 -22.82
CA GLU A 189 -13.20 -27.64 -24.23
C GLU A 189 -13.58 -26.27 -24.82
N MET A 190 -12.63 -25.55 -25.40
CA MET A 190 -12.86 -24.20 -25.91
C MET A 190 -12.09 -23.93 -27.20
N GLU A 191 -12.57 -22.97 -27.99
CA GLU A 191 -11.80 -22.44 -29.11
C GLU A 191 -10.60 -21.64 -28.56
N GLY A 192 -9.42 -21.91 -29.10
CA GLY A 192 -8.17 -21.39 -28.56
C GLY A 192 -7.03 -21.54 -29.55
N ASN A 193 -5.92 -20.84 -29.33
CA ASN A 193 -4.67 -21.13 -30.04
C ASN A 193 -3.43 -20.85 -29.18
N MET A 194 -2.33 -21.54 -29.49
CA MET A 194 -1.07 -21.42 -28.75
C MET A 194 -0.18 -20.24 -29.21
N ARG A 195 -0.71 -19.20 -29.86
CA ARG A 195 0.12 -18.03 -30.24
C ARG A 195 0.66 -17.28 -29.03
N ALA A 196 -0.04 -17.35 -27.89
CA ALA A 196 0.37 -16.76 -26.62
C ALA A 196 1.12 -17.75 -25.71
N ARG A 197 1.74 -18.81 -26.27
CA ARG A 197 2.47 -19.84 -25.51
C ARG A 197 3.49 -19.26 -24.53
N LYS A 198 4.26 -18.24 -24.94
CA LYS A 198 5.22 -17.57 -24.04
C LYS A 198 4.52 -16.92 -22.84
N GLN A 199 3.37 -16.26 -23.04
CA GLN A 199 2.61 -15.63 -21.96
C GLN A 199 2.02 -16.67 -21.01
N LEU A 200 1.58 -17.82 -21.54
CA LEU A 200 1.13 -18.95 -20.75
C LEU A 200 2.24 -19.50 -19.87
N HIS A 201 3.42 -19.78 -20.46
CA HIS A 201 4.59 -20.26 -19.72
C HIS A 201 5.01 -19.27 -18.64
N ASN A 202 5.07 -17.98 -18.99
CA ASN A 202 5.37 -16.92 -18.04
C ASN A 202 4.34 -16.87 -16.90
N TYR A 203 3.04 -17.05 -17.17
CA TYR A 203 2.03 -17.06 -16.11
C TYR A 203 2.29 -18.21 -15.12
N VAL A 204 2.50 -19.44 -15.62
CA VAL A 204 2.74 -20.62 -14.77
C VAL A 204 4.04 -20.46 -13.97
N GLN A 205 5.14 -20.06 -14.64
CA GLN A 205 6.43 -19.83 -13.98
C GLN A 205 6.32 -18.73 -12.91
N TYR A 206 5.70 -17.58 -13.23
CA TYR A 206 5.56 -16.49 -12.28
C TYR A 206 4.64 -16.90 -11.11
N THR A 207 3.63 -17.74 -11.36
CA THR A 207 2.79 -18.31 -10.29
C THR A 207 3.61 -19.19 -9.35
N ALA A 208 4.58 -19.95 -9.87
CA ALA A 208 5.48 -20.76 -9.06
C ALA A 208 6.49 -19.92 -8.24
N VAL A 209 6.93 -18.76 -8.76
CA VAL A 209 7.77 -17.79 -8.04
C VAL A 209 7.01 -17.18 -6.86
N VAL A 210 5.79 -16.70 -7.10
CA VAL A 210 5.02 -15.94 -6.11
C VAL A 210 4.37 -16.82 -5.04
N ASN A 211 4.22 -18.13 -5.32
CA ASN A 211 3.71 -19.14 -4.39
C ASN A 211 4.75 -20.24 -4.18
N PRO A 212 5.83 -19.98 -3.41
CA PRO A 212 6.92 -20.96 -3.22
C PRO A 212 6.47 -22.26 -2.53
N HIS A 213 5.34 -22.23 -1.82
CA HIS A 213 4.70 -23.38 -1.16
C HIS A 213 3.85 -24.25 -2.09
N ALA A 214 3.60 -23.80 -3.33
CA ALA A 214 2.82 -24.55 -4.30
C ALA A 214 3.71 -25.47 -5.16
N ARG A 215 3.24 -26.69 -5.40
CA ARG A 215 3.74 -27.57 -6.46
C ARG A 215 2.84 -27.41 -7.68
N ILE A 216 3.43 -27.10 -8.83
CA ILE A 216 2.69 -26.92 -10.09
C ILE A 216 3.30 -27.81 -11.17
N GLU A 217 2.46 -28.64 -11.78
CA GLU A 217 2.81 -29.47 -12.93
C GLU A 217 2.00 -28.99 -14.12
N PHE A 218 2.69 -28.60 -15.20
CA PHE A 218 2.07 -28.04 -16.39
C PHE A 218 2.49 -28.82 -17.63
N GLU A 219 1.50 -29.40 -18.29
CA GLU A 219 1.67 -30.16 -19.53
C GLU A 219 0.94 -29.46 -20.68
N GLU A 220 1.68 -29.13 -21.72
CA GLU A 220 1.14 -28.66 -22.99
C GLU A 220 1.57 -29.60 -24.12
N PRO A 221 1.01 -29.49 -25.34
CA PRO A 221 1.23 -30.48 -26.39
C PRO A 221 2.71 -30.70 -26.78
N ASP A 222 3.57 -29.70 -26.58
CA ASP A 222 4.97 -29.72 -26.98
C ASP A 222 5.98 -29.70 -25.81
N ALA A 223 5.52 -29.49 -24.57
CA ALA A 223 6.41 -29.30 -23.42
C ALA A 223 5.74 -29.68 -22.10
N SER A 224 6.56 -30.11 -21.13
CA SER A 224 6.15 -30.42 -19.76
C SER A 224 7.07 -29.68 -18.81
N PHE A 225 6.48 -29.02 -17.82
CA PHE A 225 7.15 -28.22 -16.81
C PHE A 225 6.73 -28.68 -15.42
N LYS A 226 7.69 -28.76 -14.50
CA LYS A 226 7.45 -29.14 -13.11
C LYS A 226 8.12 -28.13 -12.20
N PHE A 227 7.33 -27.56 -11.30
CA PHE A 227 7.76 -26.57 -10.33
C PHE A 227 7.52 -27.14 -8.92
N GLU A 228 8.59 -27.59 -8.27
CA GLU A 228 8.53 -28.23 -6.93
C GLU A 228 8.44 -27.19 -5.80
N ARG A 229 8.01 -27.57 -4.61
CA ARG A 229 7.91 -26.64 -3.46
C ARG A 229 9.29 -26.20 -3.00
N ALA A 230 9.42 -24.93 -2.62
CA ALA A 230 10.59 -24.40 -1.93
C ALA A 230 10.38 -24.25 -0.41
N THR A 231 9.13 -24.22 0.05
CA THR A 231 8.76 -24.10 1.47
C THR A 231 7.49 -24.91 1.77
N ASP A 232 7.34 -25.32 3.02
CA ASP A 232 6.11 -25.94 3.56
C ASP A 232 5.31 -24.95 4.42
N GLU A 233 5.69 -23.67 4.41
CA GLU A 233 4.99 -22.60 5.12
C GLU A 233 3.85 -22.05 4.25
N LEU A 234 2.63 -22.09 4.80
CA LEU A 234 1.47 -21.46 4.18
C LEU A 234 1.44 -19.96 4.52
N PRO A 235 0.89 -19.15 3.61
CA PRO A 235 0.49 -17.79 3.91
C PRO A 235 -0.30 -17.63 5.20
N PRO A 236 -0.15 -16.50 5.93
CA PRO A 236 -1.03 -16.18 7.04
C PRO A 236 -2.47 -16.00 6.55
N GLU A 237 -3.43 -16.43 7.36
CA GLU A 237 -4.85 -16.16 7.13
C GLU A 237 -5.12 -14.66 7.28
N THR A 238 -5.99 -14.13 6.42
CA THR A 238 -6.39 -12.72 6.45
C THR A 238 -7.67 -12.53 7.23
N GLU A 239 -7.73 -11.46 8.04
CA GLU A 239 -8.94 -11.09 8.76
C GLU A 239 -9.78 -10.07 7.98
N GLU A 240 -11.10 -10.22 8.00
CA GLU A 240 -12.00 -9.25 7.38
C GLU A 240 -12.01 -7.93 8.17
N ILE A 241 -11.82 -6.81 7.47
CA ILE A 241 -11.90 -5.49 8.09
C ILE A 241 -13.13 -4.71 7.65
N ARG A 242 -13.62 -3.86 8.55
CA ARG A 242 -14.63 -2.85 8.22
C ARG A 242 -14.05 -1.79 7.27
N PRO A 243 -14.89 -1.13 6.45
CA PRO A 243 -14.46 -0.05 5.57
C PRO A 243 -13.73 1.07 6.32
N HIS A 244 -12.72 1.65 5.68
CA HIS A 244 -12.08 2.89 6.15
C HIS A 244 -12.85 4.12 5.63
N PRO A 245 -13.07 5.17 6.45
CA PRO A 245 -13.82 6.37 6.05
C PRO A 245 -13.35 7.02 4.74
N HIS A 246 -12.03 7.18 4.55
CA HIS A 246 -11.47 7.76 3.31
C HIS A 246 -11.74 6.94 2.04
N GLY A 247 -12.10 5.66 2.18
CA GLY A 247 -12.37 4.75 1.06
C GLY A 247 -13.83 4.53 0.74
N VAL A 248 -14.70 5.31 1.36
CA VAL A 248 -16.13 5.21 1.11
C VAL A 248 -16.56 6.25 0.07
N GLU A 249 -17.46 5.82 -0.81
CA GLU A 249 -18.14 6.70 -1.75
C GLU A 249 -19.58 6.93 -1.31
N LEU A 250 -20.21 7.99 -1.82
CA LEU A 250 -21.56 8.39 -1.43
C LEU A 250 -22.57 7.24 -1.56
N GLY A 251 -22.52 6.47 -2.65
CA GLY A 251 -23.42 5.34 -2.86
C GLY A 251 -23.25 4.23 -1.81
N THR A 252 -22.01 3.98 -1.39
CA THR A 252 -21.70 3.01 -0.33
C THR A 252 -22.12 3.54 1.04
N LEU A 253 -21.85 4.82 1.33
CA LEU A 253 -22.27 5.47 2.56
C LEU A 253 -23.80 5.41 2.73
N LEU A 254 -24.56 5.71 1.68
CA LEU A 254 -26.03 5.64 1.70
C LEU A 254 -26.52 4.22 2.01
N LYS A 255 -25.96 3.19 1.36
CA LYS A 255 -26.29 1.80 1.65
C LYS A 255 -25.98 1.42 3.09
N MET A 256 -24.86 1.88 3.64
CA MET A 256 -24.48 1.64 5.03
C MET A 256 -25.43 2.34 6.00
N LEU A 257 -25.80 3.60 5.73
CA LEU A 257 -26.77 4.35 6.53
C LEU A 257 -28.17 3.72 6.50
N GLU A 258 -28.59 3.13 5.37
CA GLU A 258 -29.86 2.42 5.25
C GLU A 258 -29.86 1.06 5.97
N ALA A 259 -28.70 0.40 6.04
CA ALA A 259 -28.56 -0.96 6.59
C ALA A 259 -28.21 -0.99 8.09
N THR A 260 -27.63 0.07 8.65
CA THR A 260 -27.17 0.08 10.05
C THR A 260 -28.33 0.08 11.06
N ASP A 261 -28.11 -0.55 12.21
CA ASP A 261 -29.02 -0.51 13.36
C ASP A 261 -28.80 0.72 14.26
N SER A 262 -27.75 1.51 14.01
CA SER A 262 -27.39 2.68 14.81
C SER A 262 -28.40 3.82 14.64
N TYR A 263 -28.82 4.44 15.75
CA TYR A 263 -29.70 5.62 15.72
C TYR A 263 -28.92 6.92 15.51
N SER A 264 -27.78 7.07 16.19
CA SER A 264 -26.94 8.28 16.14
C SER A 264 -25.78 8.13 15.15
N LEU A 265 -25.34 9.25 14.56
CA LEU A 265 -24.18 9.26 13.67
C LEU A 265 -22.88 8.86 14.39
N SER A 266 -22.71 9.24 15.66
CA SER A 266 -21.54 8.81 16.44
C SER A 266 -21.48 7.29 16.60
N GLY A 267 -22.62 6.64 16.87
CA GLY A 267 -22.70 5.18 16.96
C GLY A 267 -22.41 4.51 15.62
N PHE A 268 -22.99 5.04 14.54
CA PHE A 268 -22.72 4.58 13.17
C PHE A 268 -21.24 4.66 12.80
N LEU A 269 -20.60 5.81 13.04
CA LEU A 269 -19.19 6.03 12.74
C LEU A 269 -18.27 5.05 13.48
N GLN A 270 -18.54 4.77 14.76
CA GLN A 270 -17.74 3.83 15.56
C GLN A 270 -18.05 2.35 15.24
N GLY A 271 -19.29 2.06 14.88
CA GLY A 271 -19.79 0.70 14.63
C GLY A 271 -19.46 0.17 13.24
N GLU A 272 -19.52 1.01 12.21
CA GLU A 272 -19.44 0.56 10.81
C GLU A 272 -18.06 0.77 10.18
N PHE A 273 -17.17 1.57 10.79
CA PHE A 273 -15.86 1.90 10.23
C PHE A 273 -14.70 1.38 11.08
N THR A 274 -13.57 1.08 10.42
CA THR A 274 -12.33 0.78 11.11
C THR A 274 -11.62 2.06 11.57
N ARG A 275 -10.85 1.96 12.65
CA ARG A 275 -10.04 3.07 13.23
C ARG A 275 -10.80 4.32 13.69
N VAL A 276 -12.13 4.26 13.79
CA VAL A 276 -12.95 5.34 14.32
C VAL A 276 -13.33 5.05 15.77
N GLY A 277 -12.65 5.71 16.70
CA GLY A 277 -13.04 5.75 18.12
C GLY A 277 -13.92 6.97 18.43
N ALA A 278 -14.33 7.12 19.69
CA ALA A 278 -15.17 8.25 20.13
C ALA A 278 -14.59 9.62 19.73
N LYS A 279 -13.31 9.88 20.05
CA LYS A 279 -12.65 11.15 19.70
C LYS A 279 -12.63 11.44 18.19
N THR A 280 -12.35 10.41 17.39
CA THR A 280 -12.33 10.54 15.93
C THR A 280 -13.74 10.78 15.39
N ALA A 281 -14.74 10.07 15.93
CA ALA A 281 -16.13 10.30 15.58
C ALA A 281 -16.56 11.74 15.93
N ASP A 282 -16.16 12.26 17.09
CA ASP A 282 -16.42 13.64 17.49
C ASP A 282 -15.78 14.63 16.51
N SER A 283 -14.52 14.42 16.11
CA SER A 283 -13.86 15.25 15.09
C SER A 283 -14.56 15.21 13.73
N VAL A 284 -15.03 14.03 13.29
CA VAL A 284 -15.84 13.92 12.06
C VAL A 284 -17.15 14.68 12.21
N LEU A 285 -17.82 14.57 13.36
CA LEU A 285 -19.08 15.25 13.62
C LEU A 285 -18.90 16.77 13.72
N ASP A 286 -17.79 17.25 14.26
CA ASP A 286 -17.47 18.68 14.30
C ASP A 286 -17.24 19.23 12.89
N ASN A 287 -16.46 18.53 12.06
CA ASN A 287 -16.31 18.87 10.64
C ASN A 287 -17.64 18.82 9.88
N PHE A 288 -18.53 17.89 10.23
CA PHE A 288 -19.86 17.81 9.67
C PHE A 288 -20.73 18.99 10.11
N ARG A 289 -20.72 19.36 11.40
CA ARG A 289 -21.43 20.55 11.91
C ARG A 289 -20.94 21.81 11.20
N ASP A 290 -19.64 21.98 11.06
CA ASP A 290 -19.06 23.12 10.35
C ASP A 290 -19.57 23.28 8.91
N ARG A 291 -19.89 22.17 8.25
CA ARG A 291 -20.42 22.12 6.89
C ARG A 291 -21.93 22.27 6.83
N HIS A 292 -22.64 21.53 7.66
CA HIS A 292 -24.10 21.43 7.65
C HIS A 292 -24.75 22.65 8.31
N PHE A 293 -24.16 23.09 9.42
CA PHE A 293 -24.67 24.14 10.28
C PHE A 293 -23.84 25.42 10.19
N GLY A 294 -22.54 25.32 9.96
CA GLY A 294 -21.61 26.46 10.01
C GLY A 294 -20.98 26.66 11.39
N ARG A 295 -20.05 27.61 11.45
CA ARG A 295 -19.42 28.09 12.69
C ARG A 295 -19.94 29.47 13.05
N GLU A 296 -19.94 29.79 14.33
CA GLU A 296 -20.22 31.14 14.84
C GLU A 296 -18.93 31.94 14.96
N VAL A 297 -18.89 33.14 14.38
CA VAL A 297 -17.71 34.01 14.49
C VAL A 297 -17.60 34.52 15.93
N ALA A 298 -16.44 34.31 16.57
CA ALA A 298 -16.18 34.84 17.90
C ALA A 298 -15.68 36.29 17.84
N TRP A 299 -16.39 37.18 18.53
CA TRP A 299 -16.11 38.62 18.56
C TRP A 299 -15.50 39.03 19.88
N ARG A 300 -14.74 40.13 19.88
CA ARG A 300 -14.18 40.67 21.10
C ARG A 300 -15.27 41.35 21.93
N PRO A 301 -15.40 41.00 23.21
CA PRO A 301 -16.29 41.73 24.10
C PRO A 301 -15.76 43.14 24.36
N PRO A 302 -16.63 44.11 24.65
CA PRO A 302 -16.21 45.45 25.07
C PRO A 302 -15.40 45.35 26.36
N ARG A 303 -14.32 46.15 26.46
CA ARG A 303 -13.54 46.21 27.70
C ARG A 303 -14.36 46.82 28.84
N THR A 304 -14.18 46.32 30.05
CA THR A 304 -14.83 46.83 31.27
C THR A 304 -14.69 48.36 31.34
N HIS A 305 -15.82 49.07 31.42
CA HIS A 305 -15.94 50.55 31.45
C HIS A 305 -15.72 51.32 30.13
N ALA A 306 -15.80 50.68 28.96
CA ALA A 306 -15.97 51.36 27.66
C ALA A 306 -17.47 51.62 27.35
N ASP A 307 -17.79 52.52 26.40
CA ASP A 307 -19.17 52.79 25.98
C ASP A 307 -19.82 51.51 25.41
N GLY A 308 -20.80 50.94 26.13
CA GLY A 308 -21.41 49.64 25.84
C GLY A 308 -21.15 48.65 26.98
N ASP A 309 -21.86 48.82 28.09
CA ASP A 309 -21.68 48.01 29.30
C ASP A 309 -22.60 46.78 29.28
N VAL A 310 -21.99 45.59 29.16
CA VAL A 310 -22.70 44.30 29.18
C VAL A 310 -23.50 44.16 30.48
N GLU A 311 -22.97 44.64 31.60
CA GLU A 311 -23.64 44.61 32.90
C GLU A 311 -24.97 45.38 32.84
N SER A 312 -24.94 46.63 32.39
CA SER A 312 -26.13 47.47 32.23
C SER A 312 -27.15 46.89 31.25
N ALA A 313 -26.70 46.38 30.09
CA ALA A 313 -27.57 45.79 29.08
C ALA A 313 -28.31 44.55 29.59
N VAL A 314 -27.59 43.68 30.31
CA VAL A 314 -28.16 42.45 30.90
C VAL A 314 -29.09 42.79 32.07
N ALA A 315 -28.71 43.74 32.93
CA ALA A 315 -29.54 44.17 34.05
C ALA A 315 -30.90 44.73 33.61
N ASP A 316 -30.93 45.47 32.50
CA ASP A 316 -32.17 46.01 31.91
C ASP A 316 -33.03 44.92 31.24
N ALA A 317 -32.41 43.86 30.72
CA ALA A 317 -33.09 42.76 30.02
C ALA A 317 -33.70 41.71 30.97
N VAL A 318 -33.14 41.57 32.18
CA VAL A 318 -33.61 40.62 33.20
C VAL A 318 -34.83 41.18 33.94
N ALA A 319 -36.01 40.66 33.60
CA ALA A 319 -37.28 41.05 34.22
C ALA A 319 -37.78 40.04 35.27
N ASN A 320 -38.54 40.54 36.26
CA ASN A 320 -39.21 39.73 37.30
C ASN A 320 -38.24 38.93 38.21
N LYS A 321 -37.13 39.56 38.59
CA LYS A 321 -36.13 39.06 39.54
C LYS A 321 -35.86 40.11 40.61
N SER A 322 -35.33 39.73 41.77
CA SER A 322 -34.93 40.72 42.77
C SER A 322 -33.76 41.55 42.27
N ALA A 323 -33.69 42.82 42.71
CA ALA A 323 -32.60 43.70 42.36
C ALA A 323 -31.22 43.14 42.76
N ALA A 324 -31.16 42.31 43.81
CA ALA A 324 -29.92 41.67 44.25
C ALA A 324 -29.51 40.52 43.31
N ALA A 325 -30.44 39.66 42.91
CA ALA A 325 -30.17 38.57 41.96
C ALA A 325 -29.84 39.09 40.56
N THR A 326 -30.56 40.11 40.07
CA THR A 326 -30.27 40.74 38.78
C THR A 326 -28.89 41.40 38.75
N ALA A 327 -28.53 42.14 39.81
CA ALA A 327 -27.21 42.79 39.88
C ALA A 327 -26.07 41.77 39.93
N ALA A 328 -26.20 40.74 40.78
CA ALA A 328 -25.18 39.70 40.89
C ALA A 328 -25.01 38.89 39.59
N PHE A 329 -26.12 38.59 38.89
CA PHE A 329 -26.07 37.91 37.60
C PHE A 329 -25.41 38.76 36.50
N ALA A 330 -25.79 40.04 36.42
CA ALA A 330 -25.25 40.96 35.40
C ALA A 330 -23.76 41.25 35.62
N GLU A 331 -23.33 41.48 36.87
CA GLU A 331 -21.93 41.73 37.24
C GLU A 331 -21.06 40.52 36.89
N ARG A 332 -21.44 39.31 37.32
CA ARG A 332 -20.67 38.08 37.03
C ARG A 332 -20.61 37.76 35.54
N LEU A 333 -21.72 37.93 34.81
CA LEU A 333 -21.73 37.71 33.37
C LEU A 333 -20.84 38.72 32.63
N ALA A 334 -20.83 39.98 33.06
CA ALA A 334 -19.95 41.00 32.47
C ALA A 334 -18.47 40.72 32.75
N ASP A 335 -18.14 40.26 33.96
CA ASP A 335 -16.78 39.84 34.32
C ASP A 335 -16.33 38.62 33.49
N ASP A 336 -17.13 37.55 33.44
CA ASP A 336 -16.81 36.32 32.70
C ASP A 336 -16.68 36.56 31.19
N VAL A 337 -17.53 37.43 30.64
CA VAL A 337 -17.43 37.87 29.24
C VAL A 337 -16.18 38.72 29.04
N GLY A 338 -15.91 39.69 29.93
CA GLY A 338 -14.76 40.60 29.84
C GLY A 338 -13.39 39.93 29.98
N ASP A 339 -13.31 38.79 30.66
CA ASP A 339 -12.09 38.00 30.82
C ASP A 339 -11.71 37.17 29.56
N ARG A 340 -12.63 37.02 28.60
CA ARG A 340 -12.38 36.31 27.34
C ARG A 340 -11.80 37.25 26.27
N ASP A 341 -10.83 36.76 25.48
CA ASP A 341 -10.33 37.51 24.32
C ASP A 341 -11.41 37.63 23.24
N ARG A 342 -12.13 36.54 22.95
CA ARG A 342 -13.26 36.49 22.02
C ARG A 342 -14.32 35.52 22.53
N ILE A 343 -15.58 35.75 22.15
CA ILE A 343 -16.71 34.90 22.54
C ILE A 343 -17.69 34.71 21.37
N ALA A 344 -18.14 33.48 21.15
CA ALA A 344 -19.24 33.15 20.23
C ALA A 344 -20.61 33.19 20.92
N ASN A 345 -21.70 33.26 20.16
CA ASN A 345 -23.05 33.38 20.72
C ASN A 345 -23.43 32.15 21.58
N ALA A 346 -23.11 30.95 21.11
CA ALA A 346 -23.34 29.70 21.83
C ALA A 346 -22.55 29.60 23.14
N GLU A 347 -21.31 30.11 23.16
CA GLU A 347 -20.51 30.16 24.39
C GLU A 347 -21.10 31.14 25.40
N LEU A 348 -21.58 32.29 24.93
CA LEU A 348 -22.30 33.26 25.75
C LEU A 348 -23.60 32.66 26.31
N ALA A 349 -24.33 31.90 25.51
CA ALA A 349 -25.52 31.18 25.97
C ALA A 349 -25.19 30.15 27.07
N GLY A 350 -24.11 29.39 26.89
CA GLY A 350 -23.61 28.47 27.92
C GLY A 350 -23.23 29.18 29.22
N LEU A 351 -22.51 30.30 29.15
CA LEU A 351 -22.18 31.11 30.34
C LEU A 351 -23.43 31.63 31.04
N VAL A 352 -24.41 32.14 30.29
CA VAL A 352 -25.69 32.58 30.83
C VAL A 352 -26.39 31.43 31.54
N ASP A 353 -26.36 30.22 30.97
CA ASP A 353 -26.99 29.05 31.56
C ASP A 353 -26.32 28.62 32.88
N ASP A 354 -24.99 28.51 32.88
CA ASP A 354 -24.21 28.14 34.06
C ASP A 354 -24.39 29.18 35.19
N LEU A 355 -24.26 30.46 34.88
CA LEU A 355 -24.43 31.55 35.86
C LEU A 355 -25.85 31.65 36.38
N ALA A 356 -26.85 31.40 35.54
CA ALA A 356 -28.24 31.41 35.95
C ALA A 356 -28.54 30.27 36.95
N ASP A 357 -27.91 29.10 36.79
CA ASP A 357 -28.01 27.99 37.75
C ASP A 357 -27.31 28.33 39.08
N GLU A 358 -26.15 29.01 39.04
CA GLU A 358 -25.44 29.47 40.23
C GLU A 358 -26.24 30.52 41.03
N ILE A 359 -26.82 31.50 40.33
CA ILE A 359 -27.65 32.53 40.95
C ILE A 359 -28.94 31.94 41.51
N GLU A 360 -29.55 30.96 40.83
CA GLU A 360 -30.71 30.24 41.38
C GLU A 360 -30.37 29.54 42.69
N ALA A 361 -29.19 28.91 42.79
CA ALA A 361 -28.73 28.26 44.02
C ALA A 361 -28.44 29.26 45.16
N GLU A 362 -28.00 30.48 44.85
CA GLU A 362 -27.66 31.51 45.84
C GLU A 362 -28.88 32.32 46.32
N PHE A 363 -29.80 32.66 45.41
CA PHE A 363 -30.91 33.58 45.65
C PHE A 363 -32.30 32.91 45.70
N ASP A 364 -32.40 31.60 45.43
CA ASP A 364 -33.67 30.83 45.36
C ASP A 364 -34.64 31.42 44.31
N GLU A 365 -34.09 31.94 43.21
CA GLU A 365 -34.84 32.56 42.11
C GLU A 365 -34.54 31.89 40.77
N THR A 366 -35.53 31.17 40.22
CA THR A 366 -35.37 30.47 38.93
C THR A 366 -35.32 31.40 37.73
N PHE A 367 -34.24 31.33 36.97
CA PHE A 367 -34.09 31.99 35.67
C PHE A 367 -34.64 31.07 34.58
N GLY A 368 -35.88 31.31 34.14
CA GLY A 368 -36.48 30.52 33.05
C GLY A 368 -35.87 30.85 31.68
N SER A 369 -36.11 29.98 30.69
CA SER A 369 -35.54 30.08 29.33
C SER A 369 -35.76 31.44 28.64
N THR A 370 -36.88 32.13 28.92
CA THR A 370 -37.13 33.47 28.39
C THR A 370 -36.19 34.53 28.99
N VAL A 371 -35.92 34.47 30.30
CA VAL A 371 -35.02 35.42 30.97
C VAL A 371 -33.58 35.18 30.52
N ARG A 372 -33.18 33.91 30.40
CA ARG A 372 -31.87 33.52 29.86
C ARG A 372 -31.70 33.97 28.41
N GLY A 373 -32.69 33.72 27.56
CA GLY A 373 -32.68 34.19 26.16
C GLY A 373 -32.56 35.71 26.03
N ASN A 374 -33.31 36.48 26.83
CA ASN A 374 -33.21 37.94 26.85
C ASN A 374 -31.82 38.43 27.29
N ALA A 375 -31.22 37.75 28.28
CA ALA A 375 -29.88 38.07 28.75
C ALA A 375 -28.82 37.81 27.67
N VAL A 376 -28.91 36.67 26.96
CA VAL A 376 -28.04 36.36 25.81
C VAL A 376 -28.19 37.40 24.71
N GLU A 377 -29.42 37.77 24.34
CA GLU A 377 -29.68 38.77 23.30
C GLU A 377 -29.09 40.13 23.67
N ALA A 378 -29.29 40.60 24.90
CA ALA A 378 -28.78 41.87 25.39
C ALA A 378 -27.24 41.90 25.45
N ALA A 379 -26.62 40.86 26.03
CA ALA A 379 -25.16 40.75 26.09
C ALA A 379 -24.56 40.64 24.68
N TRP A 380 -25.13 39.80 23.81
CA TRP A 380 -24.65 39.61 22.45
C TRP A 380 -24.74 40.89 21.62
N SER A 381 -25.84 41.65 21.74
CA SER A 381 -25.99 42.93 21.05
C SER A 381 -24.87 43.91 21.37
N THR A 382 -24.33 43.84 22.59
CA THR A 382 -23.21 44.65 23.07
C THR A 382 -21.87 44.14 22.54
N VAL A 383 -21.67 42.81 22.55
CA VAL A 383 -20.46 42.15 22.01
C VAL A 383 -20.27 42.45 20.52
N VAL A 384 -21.35 42.52 19.74
CA VAL A 384 -21.28 42.75 18.29
C VAL A 384 -21.32 44.22 17.88
N MET A 385 -21.31 45.18 18.82
CA MET A 385 -21.39 46.62 18.49
C MET A 385 -20.18 47.14 17.68
N ASP A 386 -18.98 46.61 17.93
CA ASP A 386 -17.73 47.07 17.30
C ASP A 386 -17.11 46.05 16.32
N ARG A 387 -17.97 45.32 15.59
CA ARG A 387 -17.56 44.33 14.57
C ARG A 387 -16.64 44.91 13.50
N SER A 388 -16.75 46.20 13.21
CA SER A 388 -15.90 46.88 12.22
C SER A 388 -14.43 46.95 12.66
N ALA A 389 -14.15 47.31 13.92
CA ALA A 389 -12.79 47.33 14.45
C ALA A 389 -12.21 45.92 14.54
N ASP A 390 -13.03 44.95 14.93
CA ASP A 390 -12.65 43.55 14.97
C ASP A 390 -12.31 43.01 13.58
N SER A 391 -13.17 43.25 12.59
CA SER A 391 -12.95 42.85 11.20
C SER A 391 -11.70 43.50 10.62
N TYR A 392 -11.39 44.74 11.00
CA TYR A 392 -10.17 45.42 10.58
C TYR A 392 -8.92 44.68 11.04
N GLU A 393 -8.84 44.28 12.31
CA GLU A 393 -7.69 43.55 12.82
C GLU A 393 -7.50 42.19 12.14
N LEU A 394 -8.62 41.50 11.83
CA LEU A 394 -8.59 40.22 11.12
C LEU A 394 -8.05 40.38 9.70
N VAL A 395 -8.54 41.39 8.98
CA VAL A 395 -8.13 41.68 7.60
C VAL A 395 -6.69 42.21 7.55
N ASP A 396 -6.31 43.12 8.45
CA ASP A 396 -4.95 43.68 8.54
C ASP A 396 -3.93 42.57 8.76
N ARG A 397 -4.15 41.70 9.75
CA ARG A 397 -3.25 40.59 10.05
C ARG A 397 -3.15 39.57 8.91
N ALA A 398 -4.24 39.35 8.18
CA ALA A 398 -4.31 38.37 7.09
C ALA A 398 -3.71 38.90 5.77
N THR A 399 -3.57 40.21 5.63
CA THR A 399 -3.12 40.86 4.40
C THR A 399 -1.66 41.32 4.53
N THR A 400 -0.91 41.27 3.42
CA THR A 400 0.52 41.65 3.45
C THR A 400 0.70 43.15 3.65
N SER A 401 1.84 43.57 4.21
CA SER A 401 2.22 44.98 4.48
C SER A 401 2.35 45.92 3.25
N ARG A 402 1.83 45.53 2.08
CA ARG A 402 1.82 46.31 0.84
C ARG A 402 0.46 46.97 0.56
N LYS A 403 -0.54 46.77 1.42
CA LYS A 403 -1.84 47.44 1.36
C LYS A 403 -1.81 48.69 2.23
N ASP A 404 -2.47 49.74 1.77
CA ASP A 404 -2.68 50.94 2.56
C ASP A 404 -3.86 50.75 3.52
N ASP A 405 -3.82 51.44 4.65
CA ASP A 405 -4.81 51.28 5.73
C ASP A 405 -6.25 51.54 5.23
N ALA A 406 -6.42 52.43 4.26
CA ALA A 406 -7.72 52.76 3.66
C ALA A 406 -8.34 51.58 2.90
N ALA A 407 -7.53 50.77 2.19
CA ALA A 407 -8.03 49.58 1.50
C ALA A 407 -8.43 48.48 2.50
N ILE A 408 -7.67 48.33 3.58
CA ILE A 408 -7.97 47.37 4.66
C ILE A 408 -9.27 47.78 5.37
N GLU A 409 -9.43 49.07 5.68
CA GLU A 409 -10.64 49.63 6.28
C GLU A 409 -11.86 49.48 5.37
N GLY A 410 -11.71 49.70 4.06
CA GLY A 410 -12.77 49.47 3.08
C GLY A 410 -13.22 48.02 3.01
N LEU A 411 -12.29 47.06 2.98
CA LEU A 411 -12.64 45.64 2.97
C LEU A 411 -13.27 45.19 4.29
N ALA A 412 -12.68 45.59 5.42
CA ALA A 412 -13.14 45.23 6.75
C ALA A 412 -14.52 45.80 7.08
N GLY A 413 -14.78 47.06 6.76
CA GLY A 413 -16.09 47.69 6.96
C GLY A 413 -17.19 47.00 6.16
N ARG A 414 -16.93 46.71 4.87
CA ARG A 414 -17.90 45.98 4.03
C ARG A 414 -18.14 44.56 4.50
N LEU A 415 -17.11 43.89 5.01
CA LEU A 415 -17.26 42.55 5.60
C LEU A 415 -18.10 42.61 6.89
N ALA A 416 -17.87 43.60 7.75
CA ALA A 416 -18.68 43.84 8.95
C ALA A 416 -20.15 44.10 8.58
N ASP A 417 -20.42 44.93 7.57
CA ASP A 417 -21.79 45.18 7.06
C ASP A 417 -22.51 43.89 6.62
N LYS A 418 -21.77 42.89 6.10
CA LYS A 418 -22.35 41.58 5.74
C LYS A 418 -22.71 40.74 6.97
N PHE A 419 -21.98 40.89 8.07
CA PHE A 419 -22.34 40.27 9.35
C PHE A 419 -23.53 40.96 10.00
N ASP A 420 -23.60 42.29 9.92
CA ASP A 420 -24.73 43.09 10.40
C ASP A 420 -26.03 42.76 9.66
N GLY A 421 -25.96 42.53 8.35
CA GLY A 421 -27.13 42.29 7.50
C GLY A 421 -27.70 40.88 7.52
N GLN A 422 -27.28 40.00 8.43
CA GLN A 422 -27.82 38.64 8.54
C GLN A 422 -29.14 38.59 9.32
N ASP A 423 -30.04 37.72 8.87
CA ASP A 423 -31.31 37.46 9.57
C ASP A 423 -31.07 36.76 10.93
N ASP A 424 -30.07 35.86 10.98
CA ASP A 424 -29.60 35.25 12.21
C ASP A 424 -28.47 36.10 12.82
N GLN A 425 -28.80 36.85 13.86
CA GLN A 425 -27.86 37.77 14.53
C GLN A 425 -26.67 37.05 15.18
N ARG A 426 -26.66 35.71 15.22
CA ARG A 426 -25.57 34.87 15.78
C ARG A 426 -24.30 34.85 14.95
N ASN A 427 -24.31 35.43 13.73
CA ASN A 427 -23.17 35.42 12.80
C ASN A 427 -22.63 34.01 12.54
N ARG A 428 -23.55 33.09 12.29
CA ARG A 428 -23.30 31.68 11.96
C ARG A 428 -23.21 31.49 10.45
N LEU A 429 -22.12 30.86 9.99
CA LEU A 429 -21.79 30.79 8.56
C LEU A 429 -21.08 29.48 8.25
N THR A 430 -21.32 28.91 7.08
CA THR A 430 -20.42 27.91 6.50
C THR A 430 -19.18 28.59 5.91
N ARG A 431 -18.09 27.82 5.74
CA ARG A 431 -16.85 28.34 5.14
C ARG A 431 -17.06 28.90 3.74
N GLU A 432 -17.91 28.25 2.94
CA GLU A 432 -18.29 28.71 1.60
C GLU A 432 -19.01 30.06 1.65
N ARG A 433 -19.94 30.23 2.60
CA ARG A 433 -20.68 31.48 2.77
C ARG A 433 -19.78 32.62 3.24
N LEU A 434 -18.86 32.32 4.15
CA LEU A 434 -17.84 33.28 4.58
C LEU A 434 -16.93 33.69 3.42
N ARG A 435 -16.50 32.72 2.59
CA ARG A 435 -15.69 32.99 1.40
C ARG A 435 -16.41 33.91 0.44
N GLU A 436 -17.70 33.65 0.19
CA GLU A 436 -18.54 34.50 -0.65
C GLU A 436 -18.66 35.92 -0.10
N PHE A 437 -18.74 36.08 1.22
CA PHE A 437 -18.75 37.41 1.85
C PHE A 437 -17.45 38.15 1.61
N VAL A 438 -16.31 37.49 1.81
CA VAL A 438 -14.99 38.08 1.55
C VAL A 438 -14.82 38.43 0.07
N ASP A 439 -15.23 37.56 -0.84
CA ASP A 439 -15.14 37.82 -2.29
C ASP A 439 -15.97 39.04 -2.69
N ARG A 440 -17.25 39.10 -2.27
CA ARG A 440 -18.12 40.25 -2.58
C ARG A 440 -17.63 41.55 -1.95
N SER A 441 -17.09 41.51 -0.73
CA SER A 441 -16.53 42.69 -0.08
C SER A 441 -15.24 43.15 -0.76
N ALA A 442 -14.40 42.23 -1.24
CA ALA A 442 -13.21 42.54 -2.02
C ALA A 442 -13.54 43.14 -3.39
N ASP A 443 -14.52 42.58 -4.10
CA ASP A 443 -14.99 43.10 -5.40
C ASP A 443 -15.55 44.53 -5.24
N ALA A 444 -16.34 44.76 -4.19
CA ALA A 444 -16.85 46.09 -3.87
C ALA A 444 -15.74 47.07 -3.48
N THR A 445 -14.71 46.62 -2.76
CA THR A 445 -13.56 47.47 -2.41
C THR A 445 -12.74 47.84 -3.65
N GLU A 446 -12.63 46.94 -4.62
CA GLU A 446 -12.03 47.26 -5.92
C GLU A 446 -12.88 48.26 -6.72
N GLU A 447 -14.21 48.12 -6.71
CA GLU A 447 -15.13 49.03 -7.41
C GLU A 447 -15.16 50.45 -6.81
N PHE A 448 -15.15 50.57 -5.48
CA PHE A 448 -15.40 51.84 -4.80
C PHE A 448 -14.14 52.54 -4.28
N ASP A 449 -13.07 51.80 -3.98
CA ASP A 449 -11.83 52.34 -3.40
C ASP A 449 -10.59 52.13 -4.29
N ASP A 450 -10.76 51.63 -5.53
CA ASP A 450 -9.69 51.33 -6.49
C ASP A 450 -8.59 50.39 -5.93
N ALA A 451 -8.94 49.53 -4.97
CA ALA A 451 -8.01 48.63 -4.28
C ALA A 451 -8.32 47.14 -4.49
N THR A 452 -7.46 46.43 -5.22
CA THR A 452 -7.66 45.01 -5.57
C THR A 452 -7.12 44.05 -4.51
N PHE A 453 -7.92 43.06 -4.09
CA PHE A 453 -7.47 41.92 -3.28
C PHE A 453 -7.44 40.64 -4.13
N GLY A 454 -6.25 40.07 -4.34
CA GLY A 454 -6.10 38.82 -5.11
C GLY A 454 -6.58 37.59 -4.34
N GLU A 455 -6.73 36.45 -5.04
CA GLU A 455 -7.29 35.21 -4.48
C GLU A 455 -6.61 34.74 -3.17
N THR A 456 -5.28 34.84 -3.09
CA THR A 456 -4.52 34.49 -1.88
C THR A 456 -4.88 35.38 -0.69
N ALA A 457 -5.01 36.70 -0.90
CA ALA A 457 -5.37 37.62 0.17
C ALA A 457 -6.80 37.36 0.67
N ARG A 458 -7.74 37.15 -0.27
CA ARG A 458 -9.12 36.74 0.07
C ARG A 458 -9.14 35.40 0.82
N GLY A 459 -8.26 34.47 0.45
CA GLY A 459 -8.11 33.17 1.11
C GLY A 459 -7.64 33.32 2.55
N ASN A 460 -6.58 34.09 2.75
CA ASN A 460 -6.05 34.37 4.09
C ASN A 460 -7.06 35.08 4.99
N VAL A 461 -7.84 36.03 4.46
CA VAL A 461 -8.89 36.72 5.24
C VAL A 461 -9.99 35.73 5.65
N THR A 462 -10.42 34.87 4.71
CA THR A 462 -11.39 33.81 5.00
C THR A 462 -10.88 32.90 6.11
N GLU A 463 -9.61 32.47 6.03
CA GLU A 463 -9.00 31.61 7.03
C GLU A 463 -8.87 32.30 8.39
N ALA A 464 -8.42 33.56 8.42
CA ALA A 464 -8.25 34.31 9.65
C ALA A 464 -9.56 34.54 10.41
N VAL A 465 -10.69 34.67 9.70
CA VAL A 465 -12.02 34.73 10.30
C VAL A 465 -12.45 33.32 10.72
N TRP A 466 -12.29 32.31 9.86
CA TRP A 466 -12.71 30.93 10.10
C TRP A 466 -12.01 30.26 11.30
N GLU A 467 -10.71 30.49 11.47
CA GLU A 467 -9.91 30.01 12.61
C GLU A 467 -10.39 30.60 13.96
N ARG A 468 -11.06 31.74 13.93
CA ARG A 468 -11.66 32.40 15.11
C ARG A 468 -13.13 32.09 15.27
N SER A 469 -13.71 31.31 14.37
CA SER A 469 -15.09 30.85 14.51
C SER A 469 -15.13 29.53 15.28
N VAL A 470 -16.17 29.36 16.10
CA VAL A 470 -16.38 28.20 16.95
C VAL A 470 -17.45 27.29 16.33
N THR A 471 -17.22 25.98 16.35
CA THR A 471 -18.19 24.98 15.92
C THR A 471 -19.44 25.06 16.79
N VAL A 472 -20.60 25.04 16.16
CA VAL A 472 -21.87 25.16 16.88
C VAL A 472 -22.17 23.91 17.72
N PRO A 473 -22.87 24.05 18.86
CA PRO A 473 -23.21 22.92 19.72
C PRO A 473 -24.42 22.10 19.21
N ASP A 474 -25.01 22.47 18.07
CA ASP A 474 -26.19 21.80 17.51
C ASP A 474 -25.98 20.29 17.37
N ASP A 475 -27.00 19.53 17.80
CA ASP A 475 -27.00 18.08 17.64
C ASP A 475 -27.08 17.70 16.16
N PRO A 476 -26.22 16.79 15.68
CA PRO A 476 -26.31 16.32 14.30
C PRO A 476 -27.62 15.54 14.08
N PRO A 477 -28.17 15.54 12.86
CA PRO A 477 -29.35 14.76 12.50
C PRO A 477 -29.10 13.26 12.71
N ASN A 478 -30.18 12.49 12.88
CA ASN A 478 -30.05 11.05 13.07
C ASN A 478 -29.71 10.34 11.75
N VAL A 479 -29.23 9.09 11.85
CA VAL A 479 -28.82 8.28 10.69
C VAL A 479 -29.89 8.25 9.59
N ARG A 480 -31.16 8.10 9.95
CA ARG A 480 -32.28 8.03 8.99
C ARG A 480 -32.51 9.33 8.24
N ASP A 481 -32.30 10.47 8.91
CA ASP A 481 -32.47 11.78 8.31
C ASP A 481 -31.36 12.04 7.28
N VAL A 482 -30.12 11.64 7.62
CA VAL A 482 -28.98 11.70 6.70
C VAL A 482 -29.14 10.74 5.52
N ALA A 483 -29.67 9.53 5.75
CA ALA A 483 -29.91 8.56 4.67
C ALA A 483 -30.96 9.07 3.66
N ALA A 484 -31.95 9.81 4.13
CA ALA A 484 -33.04 10.34 3.30
C ALA A 484 -32.62 11.54 2.44
N ASP A 485 -31.57 12.26 2.82
CA ASP A 485 -31.07 13.43 2.11
C ASP A 485 -29.64 13.24 1.59
N ARG A 486 -29.52 13.18 0.26
CA ARG A 486 -28.24 12.96 -0.43
C ARG A 486 -27.25 14.10 -0.21
N ASP A 487 -27.72 15.34 -0.05
CA ASP A 487 -26.85 16.49 0.16
C ASP A 487 -26.25 16.45 1.57
N THR A 488 -27.08 16.13 2.58
CA THR A 488 -26.60 15.90 3.95
C THR A 488 -25.64 14.70 4.03
N ALA A 489 -25.92 13.59 3.34
CA ALA A 489 -24.99 12.46 3.28
C ALA A 489 -23.66 12.81 2.59
N ALA A 490 -23.68 13.65 1.55
CA ALA A 490 -22.48 14.14 0.89
C ALA A 490 -21.65 15.03 1.82
N GLN A 491 -22.29 15.87 2.64
CA GLN A 491 -21.60 16.68 3.65
C GLN A 491 -20.92 15.81 4.71
N LEU A 492 -21.59 14.74 5.17
CA LEU A 492 -20.99 13.76 6.10
C LEU A 492 -19.79 13.05 5.47
N LEU A 493 -19.90 12.67 4.20
CA LEU A 493 -18.80 12.04 3.49
C LEU A 493 -17.57 12.94 3.39
N GLU A 494 -17.77 14.22 3.05
CA GLU A 494 -16.66 15.17 2.98
C GLU A 494 -16.06 15.45 4.37
N ALA A 495 -16.88 15.51 5.42
CA ALA A 495 -16.38 15.61 6.80
C ALA A 495 -15.50 14.41 7.19
N MET A 496 -15.87 13.20 6.76
CA MET A 496 -15.06 11.99 6.92
C MET A 496 -13.74 12.06 6.14
N ARG A 497 -13.72 12.71 4.97
CA ARG A 497 -12.51 12.87 4.13
C ARG A 497 -11.53 13.90 4.69
N GLU A 498 -12.04 14.96 5.30
CA GLU A 498 -11.20 16.04 5.88
C GLU A 498 -10.60 15.68 7.24
N THR A 499 -11.20 14.72 7.96
CA THR A 499 -10.71 14.32 9.28
C THR A 499 -9.47 13.45 9.15
N ASP A 500 -8.43 13.74 9.95
CA ASP A 500 -7.24 12.87 10.03
C ASP A 500 -7.56 11.59 10.81
N ILE A 501 -7.52 10.44 10.12
CA ILE A 501 -7.87 9.14 10.67
C ILE A 501 -6.69 8.19 10.51
N LEU A 502 -6.41 7.42 11.57
CA LEU A 502 -5.34 6.43 11.56
C LEU A 502 -5.54 5.42 10.43
N ALA A 503 -4.42 5.04 9.80
CA ALA A 503 -4.41 4.03 8.76
C ALA A 503 -5.11 2.71 9.20
N PRO A 504 -5.85 2.05 8.28
CA PRO A 504 -6.45 0.74 8.52
C PRO A 504 -5.43 -0.28 9.03
N PRO A 505 -5.87 -1.28 9.82
CA PRO A 505 -5.00 -2.37 10.26
C PRO A 505 -4.49 -3.18 9.06
N THR A 506 -3.34 -3.82 9.24
CA THR A 506 -2.66 -4.60 8.19
C THR A 506 -3.02 -6.08 8.22
N ASP A 507 -3.74 -6.54 9.24
CA ASP A 507 -4.10 -7.95 9.46
C ASP A 507 -5.05 -8.50 8.38
N CYS A 508 -5.63 -7.62 7.55
CA CYS A 508 -6.40 -7.98 6.36
C CYS A 508 -5.53 -8.27 5.13
N LEU A 509 -4.22 -8.08 5.22
CA LEU A 509 -3.26 -8.34 4.16
C LEU A 509 -2.39 -9.56 4.53
N ALA A 510 -2.18 -10.42 3.55
CA ALA A 510 -1.19 -11.48 3.56
C ALA A 510 -0.14 -11.16 2.48
N PRO A 511 0.86 -10.29 2.78
CA PRO A 511 2.01 -10.12 1.91
C PRO A 511 2.77 -11.44 1.74
N ILE A 512 3.70 -11.51 0.78
CA ILE A 512 4.49 -12.73 0.57
C ILE A 512 5.52 -12.88 1.68
N SER A 513 6.09 -11.78 2.18
CA SER A 513 7.28 -11.65 3.03
C SER A 513 8.60 -11.71 2.26
N GLU A 514 9.61 -11.02 2.81
CA GLU A 514 10.98 -10.99 2.25
C GLU A 514 11.57 -12.38 2.08
N GLU A 515 11.42 -13.25 3.08
CA GLU A 515 11.99 -14.59 3.06
C GLU A 515 11.38 -15.46 1.94
N LEU A 516 10.06 -15.41 1.78
CA LEU A 516 9.35 -16.17 0.76
C LEU A 516 9.58 -15.59 -0.65
N VAL A 517 9.72 -14.26 -0.80
CA VAL A 517 10.15 -13.64 -2.07
C VAL A 517 11.53 -14.15 -2.48
N LEU A 518 12.49 -14.23 -1.54
CA LEU A 518 13.81 -14.79 -1.82
C LEU A 518 13.75 -16.28 -2.15
N ALA A 519 12.94 -17.06 -1.44
CA ALA A 519 12.75 -18.48 -1.72
C ALA A 519 12.19 -18.71 -3.13
N GLY A 520 11.18 -17.94 -3.53
CA GLY A 520 10.59 -17.98 -4.87
C GLY A 520 11.59 -17.61 -5.97
N LEU A 521 12.39 -16.56 -5.77
CA LEU A 521 13.41 -16.15 -6.74
C LEU A 521 14.53 -17.19 -6.87
N LYS A 522 15.07 -17.71 -5.76
CA LYS A 522 16.14 -18.73 -5.75
C LYS A 522 15.70 -20.07 -6.34
N LYS A 523 14.40 -20.37 -6.25
CA LYS A 523 13.80 -21.59 -6.79
C LYS A 523 13.83 -21.58 -8.33
N GLU A 524 13.51 -20.44 -8.94
CA GLU A 524 13.27 -20.35 -10.38
C GLU A 524 14.40 -19.69 -11.18
N TYR A 525 15.26 -18.91 -10.52
CA TYR A 525 16.36 -18.19 -11.16
C TYR A 525 17.68 -18.56 -10.49
N ASP A 526 18.69 -18.89 -11.30
CA ASP A 526 20.07 -19.06 -10.82
C ASP A 526 20.85 -17.75 -10.99
N ALA A 527 21.03 -17.04 -9.87
CA ALA A 527 21.68 -15.75 -9.77
C ALA A 527 22.77 -15.74 -8.69
N ASP A 528 23.77 -14.86 -8.85
CA ASP A 528 24.86 -14.67 -7.88
C ASP A 528 24.43 -13.87 -6.65
N PHE A 529 23.37 -13.07 -6.77
CA PHE A 529 22.91 -12.17 -5.73
C PHE A 529 21.38 -12.06 -5.73
N TYR A 530 20.80 -12.08 -4.53
CA TYR A 530 19.38 -11.88 -4.29
C TYR A 530 19.17 -10.87 -3.17
N THR A 531 18.16 -10.03 -3.33
CA THR A 531 17.67 -9.13 -2.28
C THR A 531 16.16 -8.98 -2.40
N SER A 532 15.52 -8.73 -1.27
CA SER A 532 14.08 -8.49 -1.16
C SER A 532 13.85 -7.34 -0.19
N VAL A 533 12.81 -6.56 -0.44
CA VAL A 533 12.38 -5.45 0.41
C VAL A 533 10.87 -5.54 0.53
N THR A 534 10.36 -5.58 1.76
CA THR A 534 8.95 -5.42 2.09
C THR A 534 8.76 -4.10 2.81
N ARG A 535 7.93 -3.22 2.25
CA ARG A 535 7.65 -1.91 2.84
C ARG A 535 6.56 -2.03 3.90
N ASP A 536 6.52 -1.04 4.80
CA ASP A 536 5.38 -0.86 5.70
C ASP A 536 4.10 -0.63 4.89
N ALA A 537 2.95 -0.98 5.47
CA ALA A 537 1.68 -0.77 4.78
C ALA A 537 1.36 0.72 4.64
N SER A 538 0.96 1.09 3.44
CA SER A 538 0.45 2.40 3.06
C SER A 538 -1.04 2.30 2.74
N VAL A 539 -1.70 3.42 2.48
CA VAL A 539 -3.16 3.48 2.27
C VAL A 539 -3.46 4.22 0.99
N HIS A 540 -4.36 3.70 0.18
CA HIS A 540 -4.87 4.40 -1.00
C HIS A 540 -6.39 4.28 -0.99
N GLY A 541 -7.12 5.39 -1.11
CA GLY A 541 -8.58 5.36 -1.10
C GLY A 541 -9.17 4.52 0.03
N GLY A 542 -8.61 4.60 1.24
CA GLY A 542 -9.03 3.81 2.42
C GLY A 542 -8.70 2.31 2.41
N ASP A 543 -8.12 1.78 1.34
CA ASP A 543 -7.67 0.39 1.27
C ASP A 543 -6.17 0.29 1.62
N PRO A 544 -5.80 -0.49 2.65
CA PRO A 544 -4.39 -0.73 2.97
C PRO A 544 -3.72 -1.48 1.82
N PHE A 545 -2.45 -1.18 1.58
CA PHE A 545 -1.64 -1.92 0.64
C PHE A 545 -0.18 -2.02 1.09
N VAL A 546 0.48 -3.10 0.68
CA VAL A 546 1.90 -3.36 0.92
C VAL A 546 2.60 -3.56 -0.43
N VAL A 547 3.81 -3.01 -0.56
CA VAL A 547 4.66 -3.19 -1.74
C VAL A 547 5.87 -4.02 -1.37
N GLU A 548 6.13 -5.04 -2.18
CA GLU A 548 7.29 -5.92 -2.04
C GLU A 548 8.09 -5.92 -3.35
N VAL A 549 9.40 -5.82 -3.24
CA VAL A 549 10.32 -5.81 -4.38
C VAL A 549 11.40 -6.86 -4.16
N GLY A 550 11.65 -7.69 -5.16
CA GLY A 550 12.75 -8.64 -5.20
C GLY A 550 13.68 -8.37 -6.38
N ILE A 551 14.99 -8.54 -6.19
CA ILE A 551 15.99 -8.46 -7.25
C ILE A 551 16.84 -9.74 -7.22
N ALA A 552 16.94 -10.40 -8.36
CA ALA A 552 17.96 -11.41 -8.62
C ALA A 552 18.94 -10.88 -9.68
N TYR A 553 20.25 -11.04 -9.47
CA TYR A 553 21.29 -10.48 -10.34
C TYR A 553 22.44 -11.47 -10.59
N GLY A 554 22.89 -11.56 -11.84
CA GLY A 554 24.04 -12.39 -12.25
C GLY A 554 23.68 -13.85 -12.53
N GLY A 555 24.63 -14.76 -12.36
CA GLY A 555 24.44 -16.20 -12.61
C GLY A 555 24.17 -16.55 -14.06
N GLU A 556 23.13 -17.35 -14.29
CA GLU A 556 22.68 -17.78 -15.62
C GLU A 556 21.66 -16.81 -16.27
N ILE A 557 21.34 -15.70 -15.60
CA ILE A 557 20.43 -14.68 -16.14
C ILE A 557 21.07 -14.03 -17.38
N GLU A 558 20.29 -13.92 -18.46
CA GLU A 558 20.75 -13.31 -19.72
C GLU A 558 21.31 -11.90 -19.52
N SER A 559 22.58 -11.70 -19.90
CA SER A 559 23.26 -10.41 -19.76
C SER A 559 22.93 -9.41 -20.87
N ASP A 560 22.46 -9.91 -22.01
CA ASP A 560 22.20 -9.12 -23.22
C ASP A 560 20.71 -8.81 -23.35
N GLY A 561 20.30 -7.61 -22.93
CA GLY A 561 18.93 -7.15 -23.12
C GLY A 561 18.42 -6.27 -21.98
N GLY A 562 17.12 -5.99 -22.05
CA GLY A 562 16.39 -5.34 -20.97
C GLY A 562 16.15 -6.33 -19.83
N VAL A 563 16.21 -5.83 -18.59
CA VAL A 563 15.84 -6.59 -17.38
C VAL A 563 14.47 -7.26 -17.52
N GLU A 564 14.37 -8.49 -17.02
CA GLU A 564 13.08 -9.15 -16.87
C GLU A 564 12.30 -8.55 -15.70
N VAL A 565 11.02 -8.24 -15.92
CA VAL A 565 10.14 -7.69 -14.88
C VAL A 565 8.97 -8.63 -14.64
N LEU A 566 8.86 -9.12 -13.40
CA LEU A 566 7.74 -9.88 -12.89
C LEU A 566 6.85 -8.94 -12.09
N ARG A 567 5.57 -8.92 -12.44
CA ARG A 567 4.57 -8.04 -11.81
C ARG A 567 3.51 -8.89 -11.19
N PHE A 568 3.18 -8.60 -9.93
CA PHE A 568 2.21 -9.33 -9.16
C PHE A 568 1.26 -8.38 -8.47
N ALA A 569 -0.02 -8.77 -8.41
CA ALA A 569 -1.04 -8.11 -7.60
C ALA A 569 -1.79 -9.18 -6.81
N ASN A 570 -1.84 -9.08 -5.48
CA ASN A 570 -2.44 -10.08 -4.60
C ASN A 570 -2.02 -11.52 -4.93
N ARG A 571 -0.71 -11.74 -5.14
CA ARG A 571 -0.12 -13.03 -5.57
C ARG A 571 -0.58 -13.57 -6.93
N VAL A 572 -1.22 -12.76 -7.76
CA VAL A 572 -1.60 -13.09 -9.13
C VAL A 572 -0.59 -12.46 -10.12
N PRO A 573 0.02 -13.23 -11.01
CA PRO A 573 0.91 -12.69 -12.04
C PRO A 573 0.18 -11.85 -13.10
N LEU A 574 0.78 -10.70 -13.44
CA LEU A 574 0.30 -9.81 -14.49
C LEU A 574 1.15 -9.98 -15.75
N VAL A 575 0.67 -10.76 -16.72
CA VAL A 575 1.45 -11.11 -17.93
C VAL A 575 1.19 -10.21 -19.14
N TYR A 576 0.03 -9.54 -19.21
CA TYR A 576 -0.36 -8.63 -20.31
C TYR A 576 -0.27 -7.15 -19.95
N GLN A 577 -0.46 -6.28 -20.94
CA GLN A 577 -0.57 -4.81 -20.79
C GLN A 577 0.55 -4.11 -19.99
N ARG A 578 1.80 -4.57 -20.14
CA ARG A 578 2.97 -3.97 -19.47
C ARG A 578 3.07 -2.45 -19.64
N GLY A 579 2.68 -1.91 -20.80
CA GLY A 579 2.81 -0.49 -21.12
C GLY A 579 1.82 0.44 -20.40
N ALA A 580 0.77 -0.09 -19.77
CA ALA A 580 -0.26 0.69 -19.08
C ALA A 580 -0.22 0.50 -17.55
N CYS A 581 0.83 -0.15 -17.04
CA CYS A 581 0.92 -0.54 -15.64
C CYS A 581 1.85 0.39 -14.85
N ALA A 582 1.35 0.89 -13.71
CA ALA A 582 2.09 1.75 -12.78
C ALA A 582 3.47 1.21 -12.42
N THR A 583 3.58 -0.10 -12.18
CA THR A 583 4.86 -0.76 -11.89
C THR A 583 5.92 -0.49 -12.96
N VAL A 584 5.55 -0.62 -14.24
CA VAL A 584 6.47 -0.43 -15.35
C VAL A 584 6.80 1.04 -15.54
N ASP A 585 5.83 1.92 -15.35
CA ASP A 585 6.04 3.36 -15.50
C ASP A 585 6.94 3.92 -14.40
N VAL A 586 6.76 3.47 -13.15
CA VAL A 586 7.67 3.80 -12.04
C VAL A 586 9.08 3.23 -12.29
N LEU A 587 9.20 1.97 -12.73
CA LEU A 587 10.47 1.32 -13.05
C LEU A 587 11.29 2.11 -14.09
N LYS A 588 10.63 2.62 -15.14
CA LYS A 588 11.27 3.44 -16.20
C LYS A 588 11.79 4.78 -15.67
N ASN A 589 11.14 5.33 -14.64
CA ASN A 589 11.44 6.64 -14.08
C ASN A 589 12.52 6.59 -12.98
N VAL A 590 12.80 5.41 -12.42
CA VAL A 590 13.94 5.20 -11.52
C VAL A 590 15.25 5.28 -12.32
N ASN A 591 16.23 6.05 -11.81
CA ASN A 591 17.55 6.18 -12.43
C ASN A 591 18.48 5.05 -11.99
N TRP A 592 18.41 3.92 -12.69
CA TRP A 592 19.12 2.68 -12.38
C TRP A 592 20.64 2.75 -12.53
N ARG A 593 21.15 3.76 -13.25
CA ARG A 593 22.59 4.03 -13.35
C ARG A 593 23.23 4.32 -12.00
N ASN A 594 22.47 4.91 -11.08
CA ASN A 594 22.92 5.14 -9.71
C ASN A 594 23.06 3.83 -8.91
N TYR A 595 22.39 2.77 -9.36
CA TYR A 595 22.35 1.45 -8.74
C TYR A 595 23.20 0.40 -9.47
N GLY A 596 23.89 0.79 -10.55
CA GLY A 596 24.89 -0.03 -11.22
C GLY A 596 24.41 -0.82 -12.44
N LEU A 597 23.13 -0.72 -12.81
CA LEU A 597 22.60 -1.22 -14.07
C LEU A 597 22.78 -0.20 -15.21
N ASP A 598 22.84 -0.67 -16.45
CA ASP A 598 22.87 0.21 -17.60
C ASP A 598 21.46 0.71 -17.92
N GLN A 599 21.34 1.96 -18.39
CA GLN A 599 20.05 2.55 -18.76
C GLN A 599 20.31 3.65 -19.79
N PRO A 600 20.45 3.29 -21.08
CA PRO A 600 20.78 4.24 -22.13
C PRO A 600 19.77 5.40 -22.17
N GLY A 601 20.26 6.64 -22.22
CA GLY A 601 19.40 7.84 -22.22
C GLY A 601 18.80 8.21 -20.85
N GLY A 602 18.99 7.40 -19.82
CA GLY A 602 18.65 7.76 -18.44
C GLY A 602 17.18 7.71 -18.06
N SER A 603 16.35 7.20 -18.95
CA SER A 603 14.93 6.93 -18.77
C SER A 603 14.58 5.69 -19.58
N GLY A 604 13.53 4.97 -19.18
CA GLY A 604 13.14 3.72 -19.83
C GLY A 604 13.63 2.50 -19.06
N MET A 605 13.45 1.31 -19.64
CA MET A 605 13.84 0.06 -18.97
C MET A 605 15.36 -0.04 -18.86
N PRO A 606 15.91 -0.44 -17.69
CA PRO A 606 17.33 -0.71 -17.59
C PRO A 606 17.71 -1.98 -18.37
N ASN A 607 19.01 -2.17 -18.54
CA ASN A 607 19.62 -3.33 -19.18
C ASN A 607 20.60 -4.00 -18.22
N GLY A 608 20.71 -5.32 -18.34
CA GLY A 608 21.66 -6.15 -17.60
C GLY A 608 21.07 -7.48 -17.12
N PRO A 609 21.91 -8.35 -16.56
CA PRO A 609 21.52 -9.68 -16.06
C PRO A 609 20.78 -9.55 -14.73
N ALA A 610 19.58 -8.98 -14.77
CA ALA A 610 18.75 -8.73 -13.61
C ALA A 610 17.31 -9.19 -13.87
N VAL A 611 16.69 -9.65 -12.80
CA VAL A 611 15.27 -9.97 -12.71
C VAL A 611 14.68 -9.12 -11.59
N LEU A 612 13.65 -8.34 -11.90
CA LEU A 612 12.95 -7.47 -10.95
C LEU A 612 11.54 -8.01 -10.71
N MET A 613 11.31 -8.48 -9.49
CA MET A 613 9.99 -8.85 -8.99
C MET A 613 9.38 -7.65 -8.26
N VAL A 614 8.13 -7.33 -8.59
CA VAL A 614 7.34 -6.33 -7.86
C VAL A 614 5.96 -6.89 -7.56
N HIS A 615 5.58 -6.84 -6.30
CA HIS A 615 4.29 -7.30 -5.81
C HIS A 615 3.58 -6.18 -5.05
N ILE A 616 2.27 -6.08 -5.30
CA ILE A 616 1.36 -5.18 -4.58
C ILE A 616 0.27 -6.04 -3.94
N ALA A 617 0.18 -6.01 -2.61
CA ALA A 617 -0.88 -6.65 -1.85
C ALA A 617 -1.87 -5.59 -1.35
N SER A 618 -3.16 -5.76 -1.60
CA SER A 618 -4.22 -4.86 -1.10
C SER A 618 -5.56 -5.58 -0.97
N THR A 619 -6.46 -5.06 -0.13
CA THR A 619 -7.89 -5.45 -0.11
C THR A 619 -8.57 -5.14 -1.45
N SER A 620 -8.19 -4.02 -2.09
CA SER A 620 -8.70 -3.60 -3.39
C SER A 620 -7.58 -3.09 -4.27
N VAL A 621 -7.14 -3.89 -5.24
CA VAL A 621 -6.13 -3.43 -6.21
C VAL A 621 -6.79 -2.58 -7.30
N PRO A 622 -6.31 -1.35 -7.58
CA PRO A 622 -6.88 -0.49 -8.61
C PRO A 622 -6.38 -0.95 -9.99
N PHE A 623 -7.17 -1.77 -10.68
CA PHE A 623 -6.86 -2.23 -12.04
C PHE A 623 -7.35 -1.22 -13.10
N THR A 624 -6.65 -1.16 -14.24
CA THR A 624 -7.06 -0.33 -15.39
C THR A 624 -8.25 -0.92 -16.16
N SER A 625 -8.55 -2.20 -15.96
CA SER A 625 -9.66 -2.93 -16.59
C SER A 625 -10.07 -4.15 -15.77
N GLU A 626 -11.26 -4.67 -16.02
CA GLU A 626 -11.82 -5.87 -15.38
C GLU A 626 -10.99 -7.15 -15.62
N SER A 627 -10.17 -7.17 -16.68
CA SER A 627 -9.28 -8.32 -16.98
C SER A 627 -8.06 -8.44 -16.04
N LYS A 628 -7.84 -7.45 -15.16
CA LYS A 628 -6.77 -7.43 -14.14
C LYS A 628 -5.38 -7.68 -14.72
N ASP A 629 -5.02 -6.97 -15.78
CA ASP A 629 -3.73 -7.10 -16.47
C ASP A 629 -2.70 -6.02 -16.05
N ALA A 630 -3.17 -4.88 -15.54
CA ALA A 630 -2.34 -3.74 -15.19
C ALA A 630 -2.92 -2.97 -14.01
N VAL A 631 -2.04 -2.56 -13.10
CA VAL A 631 -2.35 -1.67 -11.98
C VAL A 631 -2.34 -0.22 -12.48
N ALA A 632 -3.35 0.54 -12.10
CA ALA A 632 -3.54 1.93 -12.47
C ALA A 632 -2.55 2.86 -11.76
N ASN A 633 -2.30 4.03 -12.37
CA ASN A 633 -1.35 5.03 -11.88
C ASN A 633 -2.02 5.86 -10.76
N ILE A 634 -1.93 5.33 -9.54
CA ILE A 634 -2.39 5.99 -8.31
C ILE A 634 -1.17 6.60 -7.61
N PRO A 635 -1.14 7.92 -7.31
CA PRO A 635 0.04 8.60 -6.76
C PRO A 635 0.63 7.93 -5.52
N GLU A 636 -0.22 7.51 -4.57
CA GLU A 636 0.17 6.86 -3.33
C GLU A 636 0.89 5.52 -3.59
N ILE A 637 0.39 4.75 -4.55
CA ILE A 637 1.00 3.47 -4.96
C ILE A 637 2.30 3.72 -5.72
N GLU A 638 2.35 4.71 -6.62
CA GLU A 638 3.55 5.04 -7.38
C GLU A 638 4.71 5.50 -6.50
N ASP A 639 4.41 6.29 -5.47
CA ASP A 639 5.39 6.78 -4.52
C ASP A 639 5.98 5.63 -3.69
N GLU A 640 5.13 4.74 -3.18
CA GLU A 640 5.59 3.57 -2.40
C GLU A 640 6.39 2.59 -3.28
N LEU A 641 5.93 2.32 -4.51
CA LEU A 641 6.67 1.53 -5.50
C LEU A 641 8.06 2.11 -5.76
N ARG A 642 8.16 3.43 -5.91
CA ARG A 642 9.42 4.12 -6.17
C ARG A 642 10.37 3.96 -4.99
N LEU A 643 9.88 4.10 -3.76
CA LEU A 643 10.68 3.94 -2.55
C LEU A 643 11.21 2.50 -2.41
N ALA A 644 10.34 1.50 -2.58
CA ALA A 644 10.71 0.08 -2.52
C ALA A 644 11.80 -0.28 -3.57
N LEU A 645 11.63 0.17 -4.82
CA LEU A 645 12.60 -0.05 -5.89
C LEU A 645 13.95 0.62 -5.62
N GLN A 646 13.94 1.83 -5.06
CA GLN A 646 15.18 2.53 -4.70
C GLN A 646 15.91 1.84 -3.55
N GLU A 647 15.18 1.31 -2.58
CA GLU A 647 15.74 0.57 -1.45
C GLU A 647 16.43 -0.72 -1.93
N ALA A 648 15.73 -1.55 -2.71
CA ALA A 648 16.31 -2.75 -3.31
C ALA A 648 17.50 -2.43 -4.24
N GLY A 649 17.40 -1.32 -5.00
CA GLY A 649 18.49 -0.82 -5.84
C GLY A 649 19.75 -0.42 -5.05
N ARG A 650 19.63 0.08 -3.81
CA ARG A 650 20.78 0.40 -2.95
C ARG A 650 21.53 -0.85 -2.52
N GLU A 651 20.81 -1.92 -2.18
CA GLU A 651 21.39 -3.22 -1.83
C GLU A 651 22.16 -3.82 -3.01
N LEU A 652 21.55 -3.84 -4.21
CA LEU A 652 22.23 -4.25 -5.44
C LEU A 652 23.51 -3.43 -5.67
N ASN A 653 23.46 -2.11 -5.52
CA ASN A 653 24.61 -1.25 -5.72
C ASN A 653 25.75 -1.55 -4.72
N SER A 654 25.40 -1.87 -3.47
CA SER A 654 26.36 -2.28 -2.44
C SER A 654 27.11 -3.55 -2.87
N HIS A 655 26.37 -4.56 -3.32
CA HIS A 655 26.93 -5.80 -3.87
C HIS A 655 27.84 -5.54 -5.08
N LEU A 656 27.37 -4.79 -6.07
CA LEU A 656 28.15 -4.47 -7.27
C LEU A 656 29.43 -3.68 -6.97
N LYS A 657 29.39 -2.76 -6.00
CA LYS A 657 30.58 -2.04 -5.53
C LYS A 657 31.58 -2.98 -4.88
N LYS A 658 31.12 -3.91 -4.05
CA LYS A 658 31.98 -4.95 -3.43
C LYS A 658 32.62 -5.81 -4.51
N GLN A 659 31.86 -6.32 -5.47
CA GLN A 659 32.35 -7.15 -6.56
C GLN A 659 33.37 -6.41 -7.45
N ARG A 660 33.07 -5.16 -7.86
CA ARG A 660 34.00 -4.32 -8.64
C ARG A 660 35.29 -4.01 -7.86
N SER A 661 35.22 -3.83 -6.55
CA SER A 661 36.38 -3.63 -5.69
C SER A 661 37.29 -4.85 -5.69
N LEU A 662 36.72 -6.04 -5.48
CA LEU A 662 37.46 -7.32 -5.51
C LEU A 662 38.10 -7.58 -6.87
N GLN A 663 37.36 -7.37 -7.97
CA GLN A 663 37.91 -7.51 -9.32
C GLN A 663 39.08 -6.54 -9.59
N LYS A 664 39.00 -5.28 -9.13
CA LYS A 664 40.11 -4.32 -9.24
C LYS A 664 41.31 -4.77 -8.42
N ARG A 665 41.11 -5.30 -7.21
CA ARG A 665 42.21 -5.85 -6.39
C ARG A 665 42.87 -7.04 -7.08
N LYS A 666 42.09 -8.00 -7.58
CA LYS A 666 42.61 -9.16 -8.31
C LYS A 666 43.42 -8.76 -9.55
N ARG A 667 42.91 -7.80 -10.35
CA ARG A 667 43.67 -7.25 -11.50
C ARG A 667 44.98 -6.59 -11.06
N LYS A 668 44.95 -5.80 -9.98
CA LYS A 668 46.15 -5.16 -9.43
C LYS A 668 47.17 -6.22 -8.96
N GLN A 669 46.71 -7.24 -8.24
CA GLN A 669 47.54 -8.35 -7.77
C GLN A 669 48.21 -9.08 -8.93
N ASN A 670 47.45 -9.47 -9.96
CA ASN A 670 48.00 -10.16 -11.13
C ASN A 670 49.10 -9.33 -11.80
N VAL A 671 48.84 -8.04 -12.06
CA VAL A 671 49.83 -7.15 -12.69
C VAL A 671 51.09 -7.01 -11.83
N ILE A 672 50.96 -6.93 -10.50
CA ILE A 672 52.13 -6.84 -9.62
C ILE A 672 52.86 -8.17 -9.56
N ALA A 673 52.15 -9.29 -9.45
CA ALA A 673 52.72 -10.64 -9.42
C ALA A 673 53.50 -10.95 -10.72
N ASP A 674 53.08 -10.40 -11.86
CA ASP A 674 53.82 -10.54 -13.12
C ASP A 674 55.10 -9.69 -13.16
N ILE A 675 55.05 -8.45 -12.63
CA ILE A 675 56.16 -7.47 -12.76
C ILE A 675 57.21 -7.62 -11.65
N LEU A 676 56.79 -7.92 -10.42
CA LEU A 676 57.63 -7.89 -9.23
C LEU A 676 58.77 -8.92 -9.27
N PRO A 677 58.58 -10.18 -9.72
CA PRO A 677 59.68 -11.13 -9.90
C PRO A 677 60.72 -10.65 -10.91
N GLU A 678 60.30 -10.10 -12.05
CA GLU A 678 61.21 -9.62 -13.10
C GLU A 678 62.04 -8.42 -12.59
N MET A 679 61.44 -7.54 -11.80
CA MET A 679 62.16 -6.44 -11.14
C MET A 679 63.15 -6.94 -10.10
N ALA A 680 62.76 -7.91 -9.27
CA ALA A 680 63.62 -8.48 -8.24
C ALA A 680 64.84 -9.18 -8.85
N GLU A 681 64.64 -9.99 -9.89
CA GLU A 681 65.73 -10.67 -10.61
C GLU A 681 66.74 -9.66 -11.18
N LYS A 682 66.27 -8.66 -11.94
CA LYS A 682 67.15 -7.63 -12.52
C LYS A 682 67.89 -6.82 -11.45
N LEU A 683 67.26 -6.54 -10.31
CA LEU A 683 67.91 -5.83 -9.21
C LEU A 683 68.99 -6.68 -8.53
N SER A 684 68.72 -7.96 -8.28
CA SER A 684 69.72 -8.90 -7.74
C SER A 684 70.89 -9.08 -8.70
N GLU A 685 70.65 -9.19 -10.01
CA GLU A 685 71.69 -9.26 -11.05
C GLU A 685 72.57 -8.00 -11.07
N VAL A 686 71.97 -6.81 -11.06
CA VAL A 686 72.70 -5.53 -11.14
C VAL A 686 73.47 -5.23 -9.85
N THR A 687 72.93 -5.62 -8.70
CA THR A 687 73.55 -5.35 -7.38
C THR A 687 74.50 -6.45 -6.91
N GLY A 688 74.48 -7.62 -7.55
CA GLY A 688 75.27 -8.79 -7.16
C GLY A 688 74.88 -9.36 -5.79
N ARG A 689 73.63 -9.21 -5.37
CA ARG A 689 73.09 -9.67 -4.08
C ARG A 689 72.21 -10.91 -4.27
N GLU A 690 71.88 -11.56 -3.15
CA GLU A 690 70.95 -12.69 -3.11
C GLU A 690 69.55 -12.31 -3.63
N SER A 691 68.76 -13.33 -4.02
CA SER A 691 67.40 -13.15 -4.52
C SER A 691 66.51 -12.51 -3.44
N LEU A 692 65.75 -11.49 -3.83
CA LEU A 692 64.82 -10.80 -2.93
C LEU A 692 63.54 -11.62 -2.74
N ASP A 693 63.05 -11.68 -1.50
CA ASP A 693 61.70 -12.17 -1.22
C ASP A 693 60.67 -11.12 -1.68
N ILE A 694 59.82 -11.54 -2.61
CA ILE A 694 58.81 -10.71 -3.25
C ILE A 694 57.43 -10.83 -2.59
N GLU A 695 57.20 -11.85 -1.75
CA GLU A 695 55.87 -12.15 -1.22
C GLU A 695 55.48 -11.18 -0.11
N ASP A 696 56.41 -10.84 0.79
CA ASP A 696 56.22 -9.76 1.77
C ASP A 696 55.97 -8.41 1.09
N SER A 697 56.76 -8.12 0.04
CA SER A 697 56.60 -6.89 -0.75
C SER A 697 55.23 -6.84 -1.44
N LEU A 698 54.76 -7.95 -2.00
CA LEU A 698 53.45 -8.06 -2.62
C LEU A 698 52.33 -7.83 -1.59
N ALA A 699 52.39 -8.49 -0.43
CA ALA A 699 51.41 -8.35 0.64
C ALA A 699 51.32 -6.90 1.13
N ARG A 700 52.46 -6.22 1.30
CA ARG A 700 52.54 -4.79 1.66
C ARG A 700 51.93 -3.89 0.59
N ILE A 701 52.22 -4.11 -0.70
CA ILE A 701 51.66 -3.29 -1.79
C ILE A 701 50.14 -3.50 -1.92
N MET A 702 49.65 -4.69 -1.58
CA MET A 702 48.25 -5.07 -1.62
C MET A 702 47.47 -4.70 -0.34
N ASN A 703 48.17 -4.28 0.72
CA ASN A 703 47.63 -4.05 2.06
C ASN A 703 46.87 -5.30 2.56
N ASN A 704 47.48 -6.47 2.39
CA ASN A 704 46.93 -7.76 2.75
C ASN A 704 47.38 -8.17 4.15
N VAL A 705 46.71 -9.18 4.71
CA VAL A 705 47.23 -9.91 5.86
C VAL A 705 48.22 -10.93 5.34
N LEU A 706 49.46 -10.86 5.79
CA LEU A 706 50.52 -11.81 5.46
C LEU A 706 50.67 -12.80 6.61
N ILE A 707 50.66 -14.10 6.30
CA ILE A 707 51.09 -15.15 7.22
C ILE A 707 52.42 -15.67 6.73
N GLU A 708 53.44 -15.57 7.58
CA GLU A 708 54.80 -16.02 7.30
C GLU A 708 55.22 -17.10 8.29
N ARG A 709 55.73 -18.24 7.80
CA ARG A 709 56.30 -19.29 8.65
C ARG A 709 57.82 -19.19 8.67
N THR A 710 58.40 -19.20 9.86
CA THR A 710 59.85 -19.30 10.07
C THR A 710 60.16 -20.52 10.93
N VAL A 711 61.05 -21.40 10.46
CA VAL A 711 61.48 -22.60 11.18
C VAL A 711 62.96 -22.46 11.57
N GLU A 712 63.25 -22.45 12.86
CA GLU A 712 64.61 -22.35 13.43
C GLU A 712 64.90 -23.57 14.31
N GLY A 713 65.46 -24.63 13.72
CA GLY A 713 65.68 -25.89 14.42
C GLY A 713 64.35 -26.57 14.75
N SER A 714 64.08 -26.82 16.03
CA SER A 714 62.81 -27.38 16.52
C SER A 714 61.74 -26.34 16.82
N SER A 715 62.00 -25.04 16.65
CA SER A 715 61.03 -23.97 16.93
C SER A 715 60.41 -23.45 15.63
N VAL A 716 59.09 -23.40 15.59
CA VAL A 716 58.30 -22.87 14.47
C VAL A 716 57.56 -21.62 14.92
N ARG A 717 57.66 -20.56 14.12
CA ARG A 717 56.99 -19.28 14.33
C ARG A 717 56.10 -18.95 13.14
N LEU A 718 54.82 -18.72 13.40
CA LEU A 718 53.88 -18.12 12.46
C LEU A 718 53.67 -16.64 12.80
N SER A 719 54.06 -15.75 11.88
CA SER A 719 53.88 -14.31 12.02
C SER A 719 52.70 -13.84 11.17
N VAL A 720 51.72 -13.21 11.80
CA VAL A 720 50.50 -12.70 11.17
C VAL A 720 50.59 -11.19 11.10
N HIS A 721 51.01 -10.66 9.95
CA HIS A 721 51.17 -9.22 9.71
C HIS A 721 49.90 -8.64 9.10
N ASN A 722 49.32 -7.60 9.71
CA ASN A 722 48.18 -6.89 9.15
C ASN A 722 48.61 -5.60 8.45
N TYR A 723 48.85 -5.64 7.14
CA TYR A 723 49.12 -4.43 6.35
C TYR A 723 47.84 -3.65 5.97
N GLY A 724 46.67 -4.10 6.44
CA GLY A 724 45.39 -3.45 6.25
C GLY A 724 45.15 -2.23 7.16
N GLY A 725 44.12 -1.46 6.83
CA GLY A 725 43.72 -0.25 7.56
C GLY A 725 42.70 -0.49 8.69
N THR A 726 42.35 -1.75 8.97
CA THR A 726 41.37 -2.15 9.98
C THR A 726 41.88 -3.35 10.76
N ASN A 727 41.42 -3.51 12.00
CA ASN A 727 41.75 -4.69 12.80
C ASN A 727 41.15 -5.96 12.17
N VAL A 728 41.83 -7.08 12.33
CA VAL A 728 41.40 -8.40 11.82
C VAL A 728 41.49 -9.42 12.94
N ALA A 729 40.65 -10.46 12.87
CA ALA A 729 40.69 -11.60 13.78
C ALA A 729 40.60 -12.90 12.95
N PRO A 730 41.67 -13.30 12.25
CA PRO A 730 41.66 -14.54 11.49
C PRO A 730 41.56 -15.76 12.41
N GLU A 731 40.93 -16.82 11.90
CA GLU A 731 41.07 -18.16 12.49
C GLU A 731 42.16 -18.90 11.71
N ILE A 732 43.27 -19.20 12.38
CA ILE A 732 44.44 -19.83 11.77
C ILE A 732 44.50 -21.26 12.27
N THR A 733 44.50 -22.21 11.34
CA THR A 733 44.66 -23.63 11.61
C THR A 733 45.95 -24.12 10.97
N GLU A 734 46.95 -24.42 11.79
CA GLU A 734 48.19 -25.07 11.36
C GLU A 734 48.05 -26.58 11.50
N ILE A 735 48.45 -27.32 10.47
CA ILE A 735 48.40 -28.78 10.41
C ILE A 735 49.84 -29.30 10.36
N VAL A 736 50.19 -30.18 11.29
CA VAL A 736 51.53 -30.77 11.39
C VAL A 736 51.50 -32.27 11.60
N THR A 737 52.50 -32.98 11.07
CA THR A 737 52.59 -34.46 11.16
C THR A 737 53.30 -34.98 12.41
N ASP A 738 53.73 -34.09 13.31
CA ASP A 738 54.46 -34.41 14.53
C ASP A 738 53.83 -33.69 15.73
N ASP A 739 53.97 -34.24 16.94
CA ASP A 739 53.33 -33.70 18.15
C ASP A 739 53.89 -32.31 18.48
N PRO A 740 53.08 -31.23 18.38
CA PRO A 740 53.54 -29.87 18.60
C PRO A 740 53.61 -29.47 20.08
N GLY A 741 53.28 -30.40 20.99
CA GLY A 741 53.13 -30.12 22.41
C GLY A 741 51.86 -29.34 22.73
N ASP A 742 51.97 -28.34 23.61
CA ASP A 742 50.86 -27.49 24.07
C ASP A 742 51.20 -25.99 23.86
N PRO A 743 51.12 -25.50 22.61
CA PRO A 743 51.46 -24.11 22.30
C PRO A 743 50.47 -23.12 22.90
N ASP A 744 51.00 -21.97 23.36
CA ASP A 744 50.22 -20.99 24.10
C ASP A 744 49.09 -20.40 23.24
N GLY A 745 47.88 -20.34 23.82
CA GLY A 745 46.68 -19.84 23.16
C GLY A 745 46.16 -20.67 21.98
N ALA A 746 46.70 -21.87 21.73
CA ALA A 746 46.24 -22.78 20.68
C ALA A 746 45.20 -23.77 21.22
N THR A 747 44.25 -24.18 20.38
CA THR A 747 43.49 -25.43 20.60
C THR A 747 44.08 -26.51 19.73
N VAL A 748 44.58 -27.59 20.33
CA VAL A 748 45.25 -28.68 19.63
C VAL A 748 44.35 -29.92 19.56
N VAL A 749 44.19 -30.50 18.38
CA VAL A 749 43.42 -31.73 18.14
C VAL A 749 44.21 -32.68 17.26
N GLU A 750 44.36 -33.95 17.68
CA GLU A 750 44.96 -35.01 16.86
C GLU A 750 43.87 -35.78 16.11
N MET A 751 44.06 -35.96 14.80
CA MET A 751 43.18 -36.75 13.93
C MET A 751 44.01 -37.50 12.90
N ASP A 752 43.87 -38.83 12.85
CA ASP A 752 44.50 -39.71 11.85
C ASP A 752 46.03 -39.56 11.72
N GLY A 753 46.73 -39.22 12.82
CA GLY A 753 48.18 -39.04 12.84
C GLY A 753 48.66 -37.64 12.42
N GLU A 754 47.76 -36.68 12.23
CA GLU A 754 48.04 -35.26 12.04
C GLU A 754 47.51 -34.43 13.21
N TRP A 755 48.19 -33.35 13.54
CA TRP A 755 47.85 -32.44 14.63
C TRP A 755 47.38 -31.10 14.07
N PHE A 756 46.18 -30.69 14.46
CA PHE A 756 45.52 -29.45 14.06
C PHE A 756 45.61 -28.45 15.22
N MET A 757 46.33 -27.36 15.03
CA MET A 757 46.47 -26.27 16.00
C MET A 757 45.71 -25.05 15.54
N LYS A 758 44.68 -24.67 16.29
CA LYS A 758 43.82 -23.53 15.97
C LYS A 758 44.08 -22.32 16.88
N TRP A 759 44.34 -21.17 16.28
CA TRP A 759 44.43 -19.87 16.95
C TRP A 759 43.41 -18.87 16.38
N SER A 760 43.01 -17.90 17.20
CA SER A 760 42.16 -16.78 16.79
C SER A 760 42.76 -15.44 17.25
N PRO A 761 43.95 -15.04 16.76
CA PRO A 761 44.58 -13.81 17.20
C PRO A 761 43.81 -12.59 16.70
N THR A 762 43.69 -11.55 17.52
CA THR A 762 43.25 -10.23 17.06
C THR A 762 44.46 -9.38 16.72
N VAL A 763 44.59 -8.95 15.46
CA VAL A 763 45.73 -8.19 14.95
C VAL A 763 45.28 -6.80 14.54
N GLY A 764 45.79 -5.76 15.22
CA GLY A 764 45.50 -4.37 14.90
C GLY A 764 46.05 -3.94 13.54
N SER A 765 45.55 -2.82 13.02
CA SER A 765 46.07 -2.23 11.77
C SER A 765 47.57 -1.90 11.90
N GLY A 766 48.39 -2.46 11.00
CA GLY A 766 49.84 -2.28 11.01
C GLY A 766 50.57 -3.08 12.09
N GLU A 767 49.86 -3.91 12.86
CA GLU A 767 50.45 -4.75 13.91
C GLU A 767 50.79 -6.15 13.39
N THR A 768 51.51 -6.91 14.21
CA THR A 768 51.88 -8.30 13.94
C THR A 768 51.60 -9.13 15.18
N ALA A 769 50.90 -10.25 15.01
CA ALA A 769 50.79 -11.28 16.03
C ALA A 769 51.77 -12.42 15.70
N THR A 770 52.32 -13.03 16.74
CA THR A 770 53.30 -14.11 16.62
C THR A 770 52.77 -15.32 17.37
N LEU A 771 52.70 -16.46 16.70
CA LEU A 771 52.28 -17.75 17.24
C LEU A 771 53.49 -18.68 17.17
N GLU A 772 53.84 -19.35 18.27
CA GLU A 772 55.04 -20.18 18.36
C GLU A 772 54.69 -21.57 18.88
N TYR A 773 55.35 -22.60 18.33
CA TYR A 773 55.26 -23.99 18.76
C TYR A 773 56.57 -24.73 18.48
N GLU A 774 56.74 -25.94 19.04
CA GLU A 774 57.94 -26.76 18.84
C GLU A 774 57.59 -28.06 18.11
N THR A 775 58.47 -28.54 17.22
CA THR A 775 58.29 -29.82 16.51
C THR A 775 59.61 -30.59 16.40
N GLY A 776 59.53 -31.89 16.09
CA GLY A 776 60.69 -32.72 15.75
C GLY A 776 61.34 -32.39 14.41
N ASP A 777 62.37 -33.18 14.06
CA ASP A 777 63.04 -33.10 12.77
C ASP A 777 62.24 -33.88 11.70
N ASP A 778 62.01 -33.28 10.52
CA ASP A 778 61.31 -33.85 9.34
C ASP A 778 59.76 -33.83 9.42
N VAL A 779 59.18 -32.63 9.54
CA VAL A 779 57.73 -32.38 9.70
C VAL A 779 57.14 -31.76 8.43
N ALA A 780 55.96 -32.23 8.01
CA ALA A 780 55.17 -31.57 6.98
C ALA A 780 54.22 -30.56 7.63
N PHE A 781 54.08 -29.40 6.98
CA PHE A 781 53.30 -28.28 7.48
C PHE A 781 52.27 -27.84 6.44
N ASP A 782 51.05 -27.53 6.88
CA ASP A 782 50.02 -26.87 6.08
C ASP A 782 49.30 -25.81 6.94
N VAL A 783 48.79 -24.74 6.31
CA VAL A 783 48.08 -23.68 7.02
C VAL A 783 46.78 -23.30 6.31
N SER A 784 45.69 -23.33 7.06
CA SER A 784 44.38 -22.85 6.64
C SER A 784 44.00 -21.61 7.43
N VAL A 785 43.39 -20.64 6.75
CA VAL A 785 43.01 -19.35 7.35
C VAL A 785 41.58 -19.03 6.99
N GLU A 786 40.76 -18.82 8.00
CA GLU A 786 39.36 -18.41 7.86
C GLU A 786 39.16 -17.00 8.43
N GLY A 787 38.04 -16.36 8.07
CA GLY A 787 37.68 -15.01 8.55
C GLY A 787 38.32 -13.85 7.76
N ILE A 788 39.15 -14.13 6.74
CA ILE A 788 39.71 -13.14 5.81
C ILE A 788 39.31 -13.52 4.38
N GLU A 789 38.80 -12.56 3.61
CA GLU A 789 38.55 -12.73 2.17
C GLU A 789 39.88 -13.09 1.47
N GLY A 790 39.93 -14.17 0.69
CA GLY A 790 41.18 -14.68 0.10
C GLY A 790 41.98 -13.66 -0.71
N GLU A 791 41.32 -12.69 -1.37
CA GLU A 791 41.98 -11.59 -2.08
C GLU A 791 42.73 -10.61 -1.16
N LYS A 792 42.47 -10.65 0.15
CA LYS A 792 43.12 -9.86 1.20
C LYS A 792 44.12 -10.67 2.03
N LEU A 793 44.35 -11.93 1.69
CA LEU A 793 45.26 -12.83 2.39
C LEU A 793 46.46 -13.17 1.49
N THR A 794 47.64 -13.24 2.09
CA THR A 794 48.86 -13.75 1.47
C THR A 794 49.47 -14.75 2.43
N ILE A 795 49.69 -15.97 1.97
CA ILE A 795 50.29 -17.06 2.76
C ILE A 795 51.66 -17.34 2.16
N ASN A 796 52.70 -17.18 2.98
CA ASN A 796 54.10 -17.54 2.72
C ASN A 796 54.54 -18.48 3.85
N ALA A 797 53.95 -19.68 3.89
CA ALA A 797 54.06 -20.60 5.02
C ALA A 797 54.48 -21.99 4.56
#